data_AF-A0A8S3QP85-F1
#
_entry.id   AF-A0A8S3QP85-F1
#
_cell.length_a   1.000
_cell.length_b   1.000
_cell.length_c   1.000
_cell.angle_alpha   90.00
_cell.angle_beta   90.00
_cell.angle_gamma   90.00
#
_symmetry.space_group_name_H-M   'P 1'
#
loop_
_entity.id
_entity.type
_entity.pdbx_description
1 polymer ?
#
loop_
_entity_poly.entity_id
_entity_poly.type
_entity_poly.pdbx_seq_one_letter_code
_entity_poly.pdbx_strand_id
1 'polypeptide(L)'
;MTRPDVQREKLPDFLDWSLQMLHTANTSFKDLSCYVCQQHTSNGVCQQHTSYGVCQQHTSYGVCQQHTSYGVCQQHTSYGVCQQHTSYGVCQQHTSYGVCQQHTSYGVCQQHTSYGVCQQHTSYVNCASGTLRVLSLLFKHGKREDLLKYAPVVKKKVEELKKKETNDTLLRKSVIKVIQRLGLTFLKNRVAAWRYQRGSRSLADNLSTTFDKNNSQQFVGVAKDDEDEEYDIPDEIEDNIYLEAYVIKDTIVRWSAAKGIGRITGRLPKELADEVVGSVLELFTIQESDGAWHGGCLSLAELGRRGLLLPQRLPDVVPVVLKALDYDEKRGNFSVGAHVRDSACYVCWAFARAYDPQEIAPYVNDVANALVKASIFDREVNVRRASSAAFQENVGRQGTFPHGIDILTMADYFAVGNRNHCYLELSIFVAKFPEYTKSMIDHLVDMKINHWDGIIRDLSAQGLHKLTSCSPDYMASQVLPKMLPMTTGIDLYLRHGAILAVAEITHALSKVSTAKGKKIEDVISKDVINGLKNIAVKLTEAKMFRGYGGDFMRRSVSCLIEKLSLSKLPYYDDPVLDLWQTILDECLGSIDPDNINQTAAASAIPAFFTEYYKDKNGGVNAKKQETVIEKYLHELRAQWKQQEWDSLRQ
;
A
#
# COMPACT_ATOMS: atom_id res chain seq x y z
N MET A 1 -21.02 15.27 -34.12
CA MET A 1 -21.32 13.83 -34.29
C MET A 1 -22.65 13.38 -33.66
N THR A 2 -23.53 14.27 -33.20
CA THR A 2 -24.85 13.92 -32.64
C THR A 2 -25.97 13.90 -33.68
N ARG A 3 -25.67 14.29 -34.92
CA ARG A 3 -26.60 14.43 -36.04
C ARG A 3 -26.47 13.20 -36.98
N PRO A 4 -27.55 12.47 -37.33
CA PRO A 4 -27.49 11.20 -38.06
C PRO A 4 -26.88 11.31 -39.48
N ASP A 5 -27.10 12.45 -40.13
CA ASP A 5 -26.54 12.88 -41.41
C ASP A 5 -25.01 13.02 -41.34
N VAL A 6 -24.51 13.72 -40.32
CA VAL A 6 -23.07 13.92 -40.10
C VAL A 6 -22.38 12.61 -39.67
N GLN A 7 -23.07 11.72 -38.96
CA GLN A 7 -22.56 10.38 -38.62
C GLN A 7 -22.37 9.49 -39.86
N ARG A 8 -23.27 9.56 -40.85
CA ARG A 8 -23.16 8.74 -42.07
C ARG A 8 -22.03 9.19 -42.99
N GLU A 9 -21.84 10.50 -43.15
CA GLU A 9 -20.89 11.04 -44.13
C GLU A 9 -19.49 11.31 -43.59
N LYS A 10 -19.35 11.73 -42.32
CA LYS A 10 -18.07 12.22 -41.77
C LYS A 10 -17.41 11.28 -40.75
N LEU A 11 -18.13 10.29 -40.24
CA LEU A 11 -17.58 9.33 -39.28
C LEU A 11 -16.50 8.42 -39.88
N PRO A 12 -16.63 7.91 -41.13
CA PRO A 12 -15.57 7.13 -41.77
C PRO A 12 -14.29 7.97 -41.93
N ASP A 13 -14.39 9.16 -42.52
CA ASP A 13 -13.26 10.09 -42.71
C ASP A 13 -12.57 10.46 -41.39
N PHE A 14 -13.35 10.68 -40.32
CA PHE A 14 -12.81 11.00 -39.00
C PHE A 14 -12.10 9.82 -38.33
N LEU A 15 -12.60 8.60 -38.53
CA LEU A 15 -11.97 7.38 -38.02
C LEU A 15 -10.69 7.06 -38.79
N ASP A 16 -10.70 7.21 -40.11
CA ASP A 16 -9.51 7.06 -40.95
C ASP A 16 -8.45 8.10 -40.59
N TRP A 17 -8.85 9.37 -40.40
CA TRP A 17 -7.95 10.41 -39.88
C TRP A 17 -7.38 10.04 -38.51
N SER A 18 -8.20 9.55 -37.59
CA SER A 18 -7.76 9.14 -36.25
C SER A 18 -6.76 7.97 -36.30
N LEU A 19 -7.02 6.96 -37.15
CA LEU A 19 -6.13 5.82 -37.36
C LEU A 19 -4.81 6.23 -38.03
N GLN A 20 -4.86 7.16 -38.98
CA GLN A 20 -3.69 7.72 -39.64
C GLN A 20 -2.83 8.52 -38.65
N MET A 21 -3.44 9.35 -37.79
CA MET A 21 -2.73 10.07 -36.72
C MET A 21 -2.06 9.14 -35.70
N LEU A 22 -2.71 8.02 -35.36
CA LEU A 22 -2.10 6.97 -34.52
C LEU A 22 -0.90 6.30 -35.19
N HIS A 23 -0.93 6.16 -36.52
CA HIS A 23 0.18 5.59 -37.28
C HIS A 23 1.37 6.55 -37.37
N THR A 24 1.14 7.83 -37.61
CA THR A 24 2.19 8.87 -37.74
C THR A 24 2.87 9.20 -36.41
N ALA A 25 2.17 9.10 -35.28
CA ALA A 25 2.77 9.32 -33.95
C ALA A 25 3.83 8.27 -33.56
N ASN A 26 3.99 7.21 -34.36
CA ASN A 26 4.75 6.00 -34.03
C ASN A 26 6.23 6.03 -34.44
N THR A 27 6.72 7.11 -35.06
CA THR A 27 7.93 7.10 -35.91
C THR A 27 9.04 8.14 -35.64
N SER A 28 9.04 8.97 -34.58
CA SER A 28 10.06 10.05 -34.52
C SER A 28 10.52 10.48 -33.12
N PHE A 29 11.79 10.24 -32.77
CA PHE A 29 12.59 11.03 -31.82
C PHE A 29 14.11 10.82 -32.06
N LYS A 30 14.87 11.90 -32.30
CA LYS A 30 16.34 12.00 -32.07
C LYS A 30 16.76 13.45 -31.76
N ASP A 31 17.82 13.56 -30.96
CA ASP A 31 18.32 14.66 -30.10
C ASP A 31 18.66 16.01 -30.76
N LEU A 32 18.68 17.10 -29.98
CA LEU A 32 19.59 18.24 -30.20
C LEU A 32 19.80 19.14 -28.93
N SER A 33 21.03 19.61 -28.75
CA SER A 33 21.55 20.42 -27.62
C SER A 33 21.21 21.92 -27.71
N CYS A 34 21.01 22.60 -26.58
CA CYS A 34 20.50 24.00 -26.51
C CYS A 34 21.42 24.97 -25.76
N TYR A 35 21.39 26.26 -26.15
CA TYR A 35 21.82 27.43 -25.37
C TYR A 35 20.60 28.08 -24.66
N VAL A 36 20.82 28.79 -23.54
CA VAL A 36 19.76 29.31 -22.64
C VAL A 36 19.70 30.85 -22.66
N CYS A 37 18.52 31.45 -22.82
CA CYS A 37 18.28 32.88 -22.61
C CYS A 37 16.93 33.14 -21.88
N GLN A 38 16.73 34.29 -21.22
CA GLN A 38 15.48 34.56 -20.47
C GLN A 38 14.32 35.03 -21.36
N GLN A 39 14.56 35.99 -22.25
CA GLN A 39 13.58 36.45 -23.25
C GLN A 39 14.26 36.66 -24.60
N HIS A 40 13.56 36.29 -25.68
CA HIS A 40 14.05 36.47 -27.04
C HIS A 40 12.96 37.11 -27.91
N THR A 41 13.28 38.28 -28.48
CA THR A 41 12.37 39.05 -29.32
C THR A 41 13.01 39.35 -30.66
N SER A 42 12.35 39.02 -31.77
CA SER A 42 12.79 39.37 -33.12
C SER A 42 11.71 40.13 -33.90
N ASN A 43 12.11 41.20 -34.58
CA ASN A 43 11.24 42.10 -35.35
C ASN A 43 11.80 42.28 -36.76
N GLY A 44 11.01 42.05 -37.83
CA GLY A 44 11.44 42.35 -39.20
C GLY A 44 10.68 41.66 -40.35
N VAL A 45 11.09 41.94 -41.59
CA VAL A 45 10.62 41.26 -42.81
C VAL A 45 11.77 40.41 -43.36
N CYS A 46 11.57 39.11 -43.52
CA CYS A 46 12.63 38.18 -43.95
C CYS A 46 12.09 37.03 -44.80
N GLN A 47 12.93 36.45 -45.67
CA GLN A 47 12.54 35.28 -46.47
C GLN A 47 12.44 34.02 -45.58
N GLN A 48 13.45 33.78 -44.75
CA GLN A 48 13.47 32.68 -43.78
C GLN A 48 13.99 33.18 -42.43
N HIS A 49 13.38 32.73 -41.33
CA HIS A 49 13.84 33.00 -39.97
C HIS A 49 13.93 31.69 -39.19
N THR A 50 15.11 31.38 -38.65
CA THR A 50 15.32 30.19 -37.83
C THR A 50 15.89 30.55 -36.46
N SER A 51 15.26 30.07 -35.37
CA SER A 51 15.76 30.27 -33.99
C SER A 51 15.98 28.94 -33.27
N TYR A 52 17.01 28.88 -32.41
CA TYR A 52 17.37 27.73 -31.58
C TYR A 52 17.56 28.17 -30.11
N GLY A 53 16.93 27.51 -29.11
CA GLY A 53 17.25 27.74 -27.69
C GLY A 53 16.17 27.43 -26.63
N VAL A 54 16.53 27.51 -25.34
CA VAL A 54 15.61 27.42 -24.18
C VAL A 54 15.31 28.83 -23.66
N CYS A 55 14.04 29.23 -23.60
CA CYS A 55 13.63 30.57 -23.14
C CYS A 55 12.31 30.60 -22.34
N GLN A 56 12.14 31.54 -21.40
CA GLN A 56 10.87 31.67 -20.66
C GLN A 56 9.76 32.20 -21.59
N GLN A 57 10.08 33.25 -22.36
CA GLN A 57 9.19 33.84 -23.35
C GLN A 57 9.92 34.09 -24.68
N HIS A 58 9.35 33.61 -25.77
CA HIS A 58 9.79 33.92 -27.13
C HIS A 58 8.70 34.69 -27.85
N THR A 59 9.01 35.88 -28.38
CA THR A 59 8.05 36.68 -29.15
C THR A 59 8.62 37.08 -30.50
N SER A 60 7.89 36.82 -31.59
CA SER A 60 8.28 37.30 -32.93
C SER A 60 7.20 38.15 -33.57
N TYR A 61 7.61 39.27 -34.17
CA TYR A 61 6.73 40.18 -34.92
C TYR A 61 7.25 40.35 -36.35
N GLY A 62 6.45 40.02 -37.38
CA GLY A 62 6.90 40.26 -38.77
C GLY A 62 6.17 39.53 -39.89
N VAL A 63 6.59 39.78 -41.14
CA VAL A 63 6.14 39.05 -42.34
C VAL A 63 7.29 38.18 -42.85
N CYS A 64 7.09 36.87 -42.94
CA CYS A 64 8.13 35.94 -43.41
C CYS A 64 7.57 34.81 -44.28
N GLN A 65 8.34 34.30 -45.26
CA GLN A 65 7.85 33.15 -46.04
C GLN A 65 7.95 31.85 -45.23
N GLN A 66 9.08 31.61 -44.56
CA GLN A 66 9.23 30.47 -43.66
C GLN A 66 9.81 30.88 -42.29
N HIS A 67 9.17 30.42 -41.22
CA HIS A 67 9.67 30.61 -39.85
C HIS A 67 9.86 29.25 -39.19
N THR A 68 11.06 28.97 -38.68
CA THR A 68 11.35 27.72 -37.97
C THR A 68 11.90 28.01 -36.57
N SER A 69 11.34 27.41 -35.52
CA SER A 69 11.91 27.51 -34.17
C SER A 69 12.21 26.13 -33.58
N TYR A 70 13.33 26.01 -32.86
CA TYR A 70 13.77 24.78 -32.19
C TYR A 70 14.08 25.06 -30.71
N GLY A 71 13.43 24.38 -29.75
CA GLY A 71 13.79 24.41 -28.32
C GLY A 71 12.63 24.39 -27.30
N VAL A 72 12.92 24.67 -26.01
CA VAL A 72 11.96 24.59 -24.89
C VAL A 72 11.54 26.00 -24.44
N CYS A 73 10.23 26.28 -24.36
CA CYS A 73 9.74 27.57 -23.87
C CYS A 73 8.51 27.49 -22.95
N GLN A 74 8.32 28.43 -22.02
CA GLN A 74 7.06 28.46 -21.27
C GLN A 74 5.94 29.09 -22.10
N GLN A 75 6.21 30.25 -22.73
CA GLN A 75 5.29 30.88 -23.66
C GLN A 75 5.96 31.26 -24.97
N HIS A 76 5.35 30.87 -26.09
CA HIS A 76 5.78 31.28 -27.43
C HIS A 76 4.65 32.05 -28.08
N THR A 77 4.93 33.30 -28.49
CA THR A 77 3.95 34.15 -29.16
C THR A 77 4.48 34.63 -30.50
N SER A 78 3.72 34.42 -31.58
CA SER A 78 4.06 34.96 -32.89
C SER A 78 2.94 35.85 -33.44
N TYR A 79 3.30 37.00 -34.00
CA TYR A 79 2.39 37.97 -34.61
C TYR A 79 2.82 38.25 -36.05
N GLY A 80 1.98 37.95 -37.05
CA GLY A 80 2.24 38.33 -38.45
C GLY A 80 1.68 37.43 -39.55
N VAL A 81 2.14 37.63 -40.79
CA VAL A 81 1.74 36.86 -41.98
C VAL A 81 2.88 35.93 -42.41
N CYS A 82 2.62 34.61 -42.47
CA CYS A 82 3.63 33.61 -42.78
C CYS A 82 3.15 32.52 -43.74
N GLN A 83 3.90 32.16 -44.79
CA GLN A 83 3.47 31.03 -45.64
C GLN A 83 3.64 29.68 -44.93
N GLN A 84 4.79 29.41 -44.31
CA GLN A 84 5.02 28.20 -43.52
C GLN A 84 5.67 28.50 -42.17
N HIS A 85 5.00 28.15 -41.09
CA HIS A 85 5.55 28.28 -39.74
C HIS A 85 5.75 26.90 -39.12
N THR A 86 7.00 26.56 -38.79
CA THR A 86 7.37 25.29 -38.18
C THR A 86 7.97 25.51 -36.80
N SER A 87 7.55 24.76 -35.78
CA SER A 87 8.20 24.79 -34.46
C SER A 87 8.53 23.39 -33.99
N TYR A 88 9.64 23.21 -33.28
CA TYR A 88 10.14 21.94 -32.76
C TYR A 88 10.50 22.12 -31.27
N GLY A 89 9.83 21.42 -30.34
CA GLY A 89 10.20 21.37 -28.91
C GLY A 89 9.04 21.42 -27.90
N VAL A 90 9.33 21.69 -26.61
CA VAL A 90 8.35 21.62 -25.49
C VAL A 90 7.87 23.02 -25.11
N CYS A 91 6.55 23.25 -25.10
CA CYS A 91 5.94 24.55 -24.79
C CYS A 91 4.79 24.44 -23.76
N GLN A 92 4.65 25.34 -22.77
CA GLN A 92 3.42 25.32 -21.96
C GLN A 92 2.25 26.00 -22.68
N GLN A 93 2.48 27.18 -23.28
CA GLN A 93 1.47 27.90 -24.06
C GLN A 93 2.04 28.44 -25.36
N HIS A 94 1.48 27.99 -26.49
CA HIS A 94 1.82 28.50 -27.81
C HIS A 94 0.66 29.34 -28.35
N THR A 95 0.92 30.61 -28.67
CA THR A 95 -0.09 31.52 -29.22
C THR A 95 0.37 32.14 -30.52
N SER A 96 -0.42 32.01 -31.59
CA SER A 96 -0.11 32.64 -32.88
C SER A 96 -1.24 33.57 -33.32
N TYR A 97 -0.92 34.79 -33.74
CA TYR A 97 -1.86 35.78 -34.27
C TYR A 97 -1.50 36.13 -35.72
N GLY A 98 -2.41 35.90 -36.67
CA GLY A 98 -2.26 36.33 -38.08
C GLY A 98 -2.62 35.28 -39.14
N VAL A 99 -2.24 35.52 -40.41
CA VAL A 99 -2.63 34.67 -41.57
C VAL A 99 -1.49 33.73 -41.94
N CYS A 100 -1.73 32.42 -41.93
CA CYS A 100 -0.70 31.41 -42.25
C CYS A 100 -1.18 30.32 -43.22
N GLN A 101 -0.44 30.01 -44.29
CA GLN A 101 -0.89 28.92 -45.19
C GLN A 101 -0.67 27.53 -44.59
N GLN A 102 0.51 27.26 -44.00
CA GLN A 102 0.79 26.00 -43.29
C GLN A 102 1.46 26.23 -41.94
N HIS A 103 0.84 25.76 -40.86
CA HIS A 103 1.39 25.80 -39.51
C HIS A 103 1.72 24.38 -39.04
N THR A 104 2.97 24.09 -38.66
CA THR A 104 3.43 22.77 -38.23
C THR A 104 4.19 22.84 -36.91
N SER A 105 3.73 22.19 -35.83
CA SER A 105 4.47 22.15 -34.56
C SER A 105 4.80 20.73 -34.13
N TYR A 106 6.07 20.42 -33.89
CA TYR A 106 6.58 19.13 -33.43
C TYR A 106 7.00 19.21 -31.96
N GLY A 107 6.21 18.65 -31.02
CA GLY A 107 6.60 18.52 -29.60
C GLY A 107 5.47 18.75 -28.58
N VAL A 108 5.78 18.70 -27.28
CA VAL A 108 4.78 18.68 -26.19
C VAL A 108 4.29 20.10 -25.88
N CYS A 109 3.03 20.43 -26.24
CA CYS A 109 2.39 21.70 -25.90
C CYS A 109 1.15 21.54 -25.00
N GLN A 110 1.11 22.13 -23.79
CA GLN A 110 -0.07 21.96 -22.91
C GLN A 110 -1.31 22.76 -23.38
N GLN A 111 -1.10 23.95 -23.96
CA GLN A 111 -2.17 24.74 -24.57
C GLN A 111 -1.69 25.42 -25.85
N HIS A 112 -2.44 25.22 -26.94
CA HIS A 112 -2.13 25.79 -28.25
C HIS A 112 -3.31 26.64 -28.74
N THR A 113 -3.10 27.94 -28.94
CA THR A 113 -4.13 28.90 -29.34
C THR A 113 -3.71 29.61 -30.62
N SER A 114 -4.57 29.62 -31.64
CA SER A 114 -4.28 30.32 -32.90
C SER A 114 -5.46 31.22 -33.26
N TYR A 115 -5.18 32.51 -33.44
CA TYR A 115 -6.16 33.52 -33.82
C TYR A 115 -5.81 34.04 -35.22
N GLY A 116 -6.51 33.53 -36.23
CA GLY A 116 -6.35 33.93 -37.64
C GLY A 116 -6.77 32.87 -38.65
N VAL A 117 -6.57 33.13 -39.94
CA VAL A 117 -6.93 32.22 -41.05
C VAL A 117 -5.75 31.30 -41.37
N CYS A 118 -5.93 29.99 -41.16
CA CYS A 118 -4.94 28.97 -41.49
C CYS A 118 -5.49 27.93 -42.47
N GLN A 119 -4.81 27.69 -43.61
CA GLN A 119 -5.28 26.72 -44.59
C GLN A 119 -4.95 25.27 -44.19
N GLN A 120 -3.79 25.02 -43.57
CA GLN A 120 -3.43 23.71 -43.04
C GLN A 120 -2.67 23.84 -41.70
N HIS A 121 -3.16 23.18 -40.66
CA HIS A 121 -2.59 23.24 -39.31
C HIS A 121 -2.31 21.83 -38.79
N THR A 122 -1.03 21.55 -38.46
CA THR A 122 -0.53 20.27 -37.97
C THR A 122 0.20 20.49 -36.63
N SER A 123 -0.25 19.88 -35.54
CA SER A 123 0.44 19.94 -34.24
C SER A 123 0.62 18.55 -33.64
N TYR A 124 1.84 18.22 -33.22
CA TYR A 124 2.23 16.93 -32.64
C TYR A 124 2.38 17.03 -31.11
N VAL A 125 1.30 17.41 -30.42
CA VAL A 125 1.21 17.32 -28.96
C VAL A 125 0.75 15.91 -28.61
N ASN A 126 1.66 15.02 -28.22
CA ASN A 126 1.40 13.65 -27.76
C ASN A 126 0.15 13.03 -28.44
N CYS A 127 0.12 13.06 -29.79
CA CYS A 127 -1.08 12.83 -30.61
C CYS A 127 -1.78 11.51 -30.26
N ALA A 128 -1.00 10.50 -29.88
CA ALA A 128 -1.53 9.21 -29.43
C ALA A 128 -2.47 9.35 -28.22
N SER A 129 -2.12 10.13 -27.20
CA SER A 129 -2.94 10.31 -25.99
C SER A 129 -4.23 11.09 -26.29
N GLY A 130 -4.13 12.15 -27.10
CA GLY A 130 -5.29 12.90 -27.59
C GLY A 130 -6.24 12.02 -28.40
N THR A 131 -5.71 11.29 -29.38
CA THR A 131 -6.49 10.38 -30.23
C THR A 131 -7.13 9.25 -29.42
N LEU A 132 -6.41 8.61 -28.50
CA LEU A 132 -6.98 7.59 -27.62
C LEU A 132 -8.11 8.15 -26.74
N ARG A 133 -7.98 9.38 -26.27
CA ARG A 133 -9.05 10.04 -25.48
C ARG A 133 -10.28 10.33 -26.34
N VAL A 134 -10.08 10.80 -27.57
CA VAL A 134 -11.14 10.99 -28.56
C VAL A 134 -11.83 9.68 -28.87
N LEU A 135 -11.08 8.61 -29.18
CA LEU A 135 -11.61 7.26 -29.41
C LEU A 135 -12.39 6.77 -28.18
N SER A 136 -11.85 6.94 -26.97
CA SER A 136 -12.57 6.56 -25.75
C SER A 136 -13.88 7.33 -25.56
N LEU A 137 -13.98 8.58 -26.01
CA LEU A 137 -15.22 9.36 -25.96
C LEU A 137 -16.18 8.93 -27.06
N LEU A 138 -15.67 8.67 -28.27
CA LEU A 138 -16.43 8.17 -29.39
C LEU A 138 -17.12 6.84 -29.04
N PHE A 139 -16.37 5.84 -28.58
CA PHE A 139 -16.93 4.54 -28.16
C PHE A 139 -17.73 4.61 -26.85
N LYS A 140 -17.69 5.72 -26.11
CA LYS A 140 -18.56 5.94 -24.94
C LYS A 140 -19.93 6.49 -25.34
N HIS A 141 -19.98 7.35 -26.35
CA HIS A 141 -21.17 8.15 -26.69
C HIS A 141 -21.80 7.80 -28.04
N GLY A 142 -21.05 7.16 -28.94
CA GLY A 142 -21.56 6.70 -30.23
C GLY A 142 -22.45 5.46 -30.09
N LYS A 143 -23.32 5.27 -31.08
CA LYS A 143 -24.21 4.11 -31.13
C LYS A 143 -23.41 2.85 -31.43
N ARG A 144 -23.76 1.73 -30.77
CA ARG A 144 -23.08 0.45 -30.94
C ARG A 144 -23.07 -0.01 -32.40
N GLU A 145 -24.23 0.04 -33.06
CA GLU A 145 -24.42 -0.39 -34.45
C GLU A 145 -23.46 0.30 -35.43
N ASP A 146 -23.25 1.61 -35.24
CA ASP A 146 -22.37 2.41 -36.10
C ASP A 146 -20.88 2.10 -35.87
N LEU A 147 -20.51 1.82 -34.61
CA LEU A 147 -19.13 1.67 -34.18
C LEU A 147 -18.63 0.22 -34.21
N LEU A 148 -19.53 -0.77 -34.17
CA LEU A 148 -19.17 -2.18 -34.10
C LEU A 148 -18.28 -2.61 -35.28
N LYS A 149 -18.58 -2.12 -36.49
CA LYS A 149 -17.78 -2.40 -37.71
C LYS A 149 -16.35 -1.86 -37.65
N TYR A 150 -16.09 -0.84 -36.83
CA TYR A 150 -14.75 -0.25 -36.67
C TYR A 150 -14.01 -0.77 -35.44
N ALA A 151 -14.72 -1.42 -34.52
CA ALA A 151 -14.15 -1.88 -33.25
C ALA A 151 -12.97 -2.86 -33.43
N PRO A 152 -12.99 -3.85 -34.34
CA PRO A 152 -11.84 -4.74 -34.56
C PRO A 152 -10.58 -4.00 -35.06
N VAL A 153 -10.76 -3.04 -35.97
CA VAL A 153 -9.64 -2.24 -36.52
C VAL A 153 -9.00 -1.38 -35.42
N VAL A 154 -9.83 -0.74 -34.60
CA VAL A 154 -9.35 0.07 -33.48
C VAL A 154 -8.69 -0.81 -32.41
N LYS A 155 -9.25 -2.00 -32.11
CA LYS A 155 -8.65 -2.98 -31.19
C LYS A 155 -7.22 -3.32 -31.61
N LYS A 156 -7.05 -3.79 -32.86
CA LYS A 156 -5.74 -4.14 -33.42
C LYS A 156 -4.72 -3.00 -33.30
N LYS A 157 -5.13 -1.76 -33.63
CA LYS A 157 -4.22 -0.61 -33.57
C LYS A 157 -3.81 -0.24 -32.14
N VAL A 158 -4.73 -0.37 -31.19
CA VAL A 158 -4.45 -0.11 -29.77
C VAL A 158 -3.53 -1.20 -29.18
N GLU A 159 -3.66 -2.45 -29.63
CA GLU A 159 -2.76 -3.54 -29.23
C GLU A 159 -1.33 -3.37 -29.77
N GLU A 160 -1.20 -2.94 -31.02
CA GLU A 160 0.11 -2.59 -31.59
C GLU A 160 0.80 -1.49 -30.78
N LEU A 161 0.04 -0.51 -30.27
CA LEU A 161 0.57 0.52 -29.38
C LEU A 161 0.94 -0.02 -28.01
N LYS A 162 0.14 -0.93 -27.44
CA LYS A 162 0.41 -1.55 -26.13
C LYS A 162 1.72 -2.34 -26.13
N LYS A 163 2.04 -3.04 -27.23
CA LYS A 163 3.28 -3.82 -27.39
C LYS A 163 4.56 -2.97 -27.38
N LYS A 164 4.45 -1.69 -27.71
CA LYS A 164 5.57 -0.75 -27.58
C LYS A 164 5.60 -0.28 -26.14
N GLU A 165 6.42 -0.91 -25.29
CA GLU A 165 6.54 -0.53 -23.88
C GLU A 165 6.77 0.98 -23.73
N THR A 166 5.77 1.70 -23.24
CA THR A 166 5.87 3.15 -22.96
C THR A 166 5.84 3.40 -21.45
N ASN A 167 6.75 4.25 -20.96
CA ASN A 167 6.75 4.70 -19.57
C ASN A 167 5.69 5.79 -19.26
N ASP A 168 4.88 6.21 -20.23
CA ASP A 168 3.83 7.21 -20.05
C ASP A 168 2.57 6.62 -19.39
N THR A 169 2.37 6.94 -18.10
CA THR A 169 1.20 6.55 -17.31
C THR A 169 -0.14 6.99 -17.91
N LEU A 170 -0.22 8.20 -18.47
CA LEU A 170 -1.45 8.73 -19.04
C LEU A 170 -1.80 8.03 -20.36
N LEU A 171 -0.78 7.70 -21.16
CA LEU A 171 -0.95 6.91 -22.36
C LEU A 171 -1.45 5.49 -22.02
N ARG A 172 -0.79 4.79 -21.09
CA ARG A 172 -1.22 3.45 -20.62
C ARG A 172 -2.66 3.46 -20.09
N LYS A 173 -3.01 4.45 -19.28
CA LYS A 173 -4.39 4.62 -18.78
C LYS A 173 -5.39 4.82 -19.94
N SER A 174 -5.03 5.63 -20.94
CA SER A 174 -5.88 5.92 -22.09
C SER A 174 -6.07 4.69 -22.99
N VAL A 175 -5.00 3.91 -23.21
CA VAL A 175 -5.05 2.60 -23.88
C VAL A 175 -6.04 1.68 -23.20
N ILE A 176 -5.87 1.44 -21.89
CA ILE A 176 -6.81 0.62 -21.10
C ILE A 176 -8.23 1.18 -21.19
N LYS A 177 -8.40 2.50 -21.24
CA LYS A 177 -9.73 3.11 -21.35
C LYS A 177 -10.40 2.81 -22.69
N VAL A 178 -9.67 2.86 -23.80
CA VAL A 178 -10.20 2.51 -25.11
C VAL A 178 -10.57 1.03 -25.17
N ILE A 179 -9.68 0.15 -24.70
CA ILE A 179 -9.92 -1.31 -24.66
C ILE A 179 -11.20 -1.64 -23.88
N GLN A 180 -11.47 -0.96 -22.76
CA GLN A 180 -12.73 -1.11 -22.03
C GLN A 180 -13.97 -0.74 -22.85
N ARG A 181 -13.86 0.35 -23.62
CA ARG A 181 -14.98 0.83 -24.45
C ARG A 181 -15.22 -0.09 -25.63
N LEU A 182 -14.16 -0.64 -26.21
CA LEU A 182 -14.24 -1.66 -27.25
C LEU A 182 -14.92 -2.93 -26.73
N GLY A 183 -14.52 -3.46 -25.57
CA GLY A 183 -15.20 -4.61 -24.94
C GLY A 183 -16.70 -4.37 -24.70
N LEU A 184 -17.07 -3.17 -24.25
CA LEU A 184 -18.47 -2.75 -24.12
C LEU A 184 -19.16 -2.44 -25.46
N THR A 185 -18.44 -2.36 -26.56
CA THR A 185 -19.04 -2.21 -27.90
C THR A 185 -19.29 -3.58 -28.51
N PHE A 186 -18.34 -4.52 -28.37
CA PHE A 186 -18.49 -5.90 -28.79
C PHE A 186 -19.66 -6.59 -28.08
N LEU A 187 -19.74 -6.49 -26.74
CA LEU A 187 -20.85 -7.07 -25.98
C LEU A 187 -22.15 -6.26 -26.11
N LYS A 188 -23.27 -6.94 -26.40
CA LYS A 188 -24.61 -6.33 -26.39
C LYS A 188 -24.89 -5.74 -25.01
N ASN A 189 -25.63 -4.63 -24.98
CA ASN A 189 -25.99 -3.99 -23.71
C ASN A 189 -27.06 -4.83 -23.01
N ARG A 190 -26.71 -5.44 -21.88
CA ARG A 190 -27.66 -6.18 -21.03
C ARG A 190 -27.39 -5.95 -19.55
N VAL A 191 -28.44 -6.08 -18.76
CA VAL A 191 -28.34 -6.22 -17.31
C VAL A 191 -28.51 -7.70 -17.02
N ALA A 192 -27.43 -8.37 -16.65
CA ALA A 192 -27.48 -9.78 -16.29
C ALA A 192 -28.47 -10.03 -15.15
N ALA A 193 -29.43 -10.94 -15.35
CA ALA A 193 -30.43 -11.31 -14.35
C ALA A 193 -29.83 -12.13 -13.21
N TRP A 194 -28.80 -12.93 -13.51
CA TRP A 194 -28.06 -13.76 -12.54
C TRP A 194 -27.29 -12.98 -11.46
N ARG A 195 -27.15 -11.65 -11.62
CA ARG A 195 -26.39 -10.83 -10.68
C ARG A 195 -26.98 -10.90 -9.29
N TYR A 196 -26.11 -10.98 -8.29
CA TYR A 196 -26.54 -10.91 -6.90
C TYR A 196 -27.20 -9.56 -6.61
N GLN A 197 -28.43 -9.61 -6.10
CA GLN A 197 -29.20 -8.44 -5.68
C GLN A 197 -29.47 -8.53 -4.18
N ARG A 198 -28.70 -7.77 -3.39
CA ARG A 198 -29.13 -7.42 -2.04
C ARG A 198 -30.43 -6.63 -2.17
N GLY A 199 -31.51 -7.11 -1.55
CA GLY A 199 -32.90 -6.64 -1.71
C GLY A 199 -33.09 -5.11 -1.73
N SER A 200 -34.22 -4.68 -2.31
CA SER A 200 -34.72 -3.30 -2.51
C SER A 200 -33.70 -2.17 -2.25
N ARG A 201 -32.88 -1.88 -3.27
CA ARG A 201 -31.96 -0.73 -3.30
C ARG A 201 -32.64 0.63 -3.46
N SER A 202 -33.95 0.65 -3.68
CA SER A 202 -34.73 1.88 -3.81
C SER A 202 -35.30 2.29 -2.46
N LEU A 203 -35.00 3.52 -2.02
CA LEU A 203 -35.68 4.13 -0.88
C LEU A 203 -37.21 4.14 -1.12
N ALA A 204 -37.67 4.25 -2.37
CA ALA A 204 -39.08 4.23 -2.72
C ALA A 204 -39.72 2.83 -2.52
N ASP A 205 -38.98 1.74 -2.76
CA ASP A 205 -39.45 0.38 -2.50
C ASP A 205 -39.50 0.11 -0.99
N ASN A 206 -38.51 0.62 -0.24
CA ASN A 206 -38.49 0.51 1.22
C ASN A 206 -39.61 1.36 1.88
N LEU A 207 -39.97 2.51 1.28
CA LEU A 207 -41.08 3.37 1.70
C LEU A 207 -42.46 2.87 1.23
N SER A 208 -42.54 2.06 0.17
CA SER A 208 -43.80 1.43 -0.28
C SER A 208 -44.10 0.17 0.53
N THR A 209 -43.08 -0.58 0.98
CA THR A 209 -43.25 -1.75 1.84
C THR A 209 -43.79 -1.46 3.24
N THR A 210 -43.90 -0.19 3.66
CA THR A 210 -44.59 0.17 4.92
C THR A 210 -46.11 -0.01 4.88
N PHE A 211 -46.72 -0.26 3.71
CA PHE A 211 -48.18 -0.42 3.59
C PHE A 211 -48.71 -1.86 3.51
N ASP A 212 -47.87 -2.88 3.30
CA ASP A 212 -48.32 -4.28 3.21
C ASP A 212 -47.49 -5.23 4.09
N LYS A 213 -47.67 -5.13 5.41
CA LYS A 213 -47.15 -6.09 6.39
C LYS A 213 -47.97 -7.39 6.44
N ASN A 214 -48.23 -8.05 5.30
CA ASN A 214 -48.92 -9.34 5.33
C ASN A 214 -48.55 -10.34 4.23
N ASN A 215 -47.41 -10.17 3.54
CA ASN A 215 -46.87 -11.25 2.71
C ASN A 215 -45.35 -11.38 2.88
N SER A 216 -44.97 -12.09 3.94
CA SER A 216 -43.61 -12.58 4.15
C SER A 216 -43.31 -13.71 3.16
N GLN A 217 -43.24 -13.42 1.87
CA GLN A 217 -42.47 -14.25 0.95
C GLN A 217 -41.02 -13.79 1.04
N GLN A 218 -40.21 -14.62 1.70
CA GLN A 218 -38.76 -14.67 1.58
C GLN A 218 -38.40 -14.63 0.08
N PHE A 219 -38.09 -13.45 -0.46
CA PHE A 219 -37.40 -13.33 -1.74
C PHE A 219 -35.96 -13.75 -1.53
N VAL A 220 -35.74 -15.06 -1.42
CA VAL A 220 -34.43 -15.66 -1.66
C VAL A 220 -34.19 -15.52 -3.16
N GLY A 221 -33.54 -14.42 -3.54
CA GLY A 221 -33.22 -14.12 -4.93
C GLY A 221 -32.11 -15.01 -5.47
N VAL A 222 -32.33 -16.33 -5.51
CA VAL A 222 -31.71 -17.16 -6.54
C VAL A 222 -32.45 -16.80 -7.82
N ALA A 223 -31.79 -16.07 -8.71
CA ALA A 223 -32.33 -15.77 -10.03
C ALA A 223 -32.75 -17.09 -10.69
N LYS A 224 -33.93 -17.10 -11.32
CA LYS A 224 -34.35 -18.19 -12.22
C LYS A 224 -33.17 -18.51 -13.14
N ASP A 225 -32.85 -19.80 -13.27
CA ASP A 225 -32.06 -20.31 -14.37
C ASP A 225 -32.87 -20.08 -15.65
N ASP A 226 -32.83 -18.84 -16.17
CA ASP A 226 -33.21 -18.60 -17.54
C ASP A 226 -32.05 -19.15 -18.38
N GLU A 227 -32.37 -20.30 -18.97
CA GLU A 227 -31.70 -21.02 -20.04
C GLU A 227 -30.59 -20.21 -20.71
N ASP A 228 -29.42 -20.85 -20.81
CA ASP A 228 -28.30 -20.45 -21.64
C ASP A 228 -28.80 -20.10 -23.05
N GLU A 229 -29.14 -18.83 -23.27
CA GLU A 229 -29.13 -18.27 -24.61
C GLU A 229 -27.71 -18.50 -25.11
N GLU A 230 -27.54 -19.43 -26.06
CA GLU A 230 -26.34 -19.68 -26.83
C GLU A 230 -25.86 -18.32 -27.36
N TYR A 231 -24.97 -17.68 -26.60
CA TYR A 231 -24.59 -16.30 -26.78
C TYR A 231 -23.20 -16.32 -27.38
N ASP A 232 -23.12 -16.16 -28.70
CA ASP A 232 -21.87 -15.96 -29.42
C ASP A 232 -21.12 -14.78 -28.79
N ILE A 233 -20.07 -15.10 -28.05
CA ILE A 233 -19.10 -14.11 -27.59
C ILE A 233 -18.11 -13.95 -28.73
N PRO A 234 -17.98 -12.74 -29.28
CA PRO A 234 -16.96 -12.49 -30.29
C PRO A 234 -15.58 -12.87 -29.73
N ASP A 235 -14.81 -13.66 -30.50
CA ASP A 235 -13.42 -14.05 -30.20
C ASP A 235 -12.57 -12.83 -29.75
N GLU A 236 -12.93 -11.63 -30.20
CA GLU A 236 -12.27 -10.39 -29.80
C GLU A 236 -12.40 -10.03 -28.31
N ILE A 237 -13.19 -10.74 -27.51
CA ILE A 237 -13.31 -10.56 -26.05
C ILE A 237 -12.55 -11.63 -25.26
N GLU A 238 -12.22 -12.78 -25.85
CA GLU A 238 -11.57 -13.91 -25.17
C GLU A 238 -10.10 -13.63 -24.78
N ASP A 239 -9.51 -12.54 -25.28
CA ASP A 239 -8.12 -12.24 -24.97
C ASP A 239 -7.93 -11.70 -23.53
N ASN A 240 -7.02 -12.33 -22.80
CA ASN A 240 -6.48 -12.02 -21.46
C ASN A 240 -5.92 -10.58 -21.24
N ILE A 241 -6.17 -9.67 -22.18
CA ILE A 241 -5.62 -8.30 -22.29
C ILE A 241 -5.82 -7.46 -21.02
N TYR A 242 -6.87 -7.74 -20.25
CA TYR A 242 -7.20 -6.99 -19.04
C TYR A 242 -6.41 -7.45 -17.81
N LEU A 243 -6.00 -8.72 -17.74
CA LEU A 243 -5.25 -9.25 -16.59
C LEU A 243 -3.81 -8.73 -16.58
N GLU A 244 -3.18 -8.64 -17.76
CA GLU A 244 -1.86 -8.02 -17.92
C GLU A 244 -1.79 -6.58 -17.40
N ALA A 245 -2.93 -5.86 -17.40
CA ALA A 245 -2.99 -4.50 -16.89
C ALA A 245 -2.85 -4.42 -15.36
N TYR A 246 -3.04 -5.52 -14.64
CA TYR A 246 -2.90 -5.58 -13.18
C TYR A 246 -1.44 -5.68 -12.73
N VAL A 247 -0.54 -6.15 -13.59
CA VAL A 247 0.91 -6.19 -13.31
C VAL A 247 1.57 -4.83 -13.54
N ILE A 248 0.88 -3.88 -14.19
CA ILE A 248 1.40 -2.54 -14.46
C ILE A 248 1.59 -1.76 -13.15
N LYS A 249 2.76 -1.12 -12.99
CA LYS A 249 3.18 -0.35 -11.80
C LYS A 249 2.20 0.74 -11.35
N ASP A 250 1.49 1.36 -12.28
CA ASP A 250 0.68 2.55 -12.03
C ASP A 250 -0.71 2.23 -11.46
N THR A 251 -0.98 2.68 -10.22
CA THR A 251 -2.29 2.50 -9.56
C THR A 251 -3.46 3.02 -10.39
N ILE A 252 -3.31 4.14 -11.09
CA ILE A 252 -4.39 4.70 -11.91
C ILE A 252 -4.75 3.82 -13.11
N VAL A 253 -3.78 3.06 -13.63
CA VAL A 253 -3.97 2.13 -14.74
C VAL A 253 -4.68 0.88 -14.22
N ARG A 254 -4.21 0.30 -13.11
CA ARG A 254 -4.86 -0.84 -12.43
C ARG A 254 -6.30 -0.54 -12.03
N TRP A 255 -6.56 0.62 -11.44
CA TRP A 255 -7.90 1.08 -11.09
C TRP A 255 -8.80 1.27 -12.32
N SER A 256 -8.25 1.79 -13.42
CA SER A 256 -8.98 1.84 -14.67
C SER A 256 -9.34 0.41 -15.08
N ALA A 257 -8.38 -0.50 -15.18
CA ALA A 257 -8.58 -1.89 -15.58
C ALA A 257 -9.66 -2.61 -14.75
N ALA A 258 -9.62 -2.51 -13.42
CA ALA A 258 -10.61 -3.10 -12.52
C ALA A 258 -12.04 -2.61 -12.81
N LYS A 259 -12.21 -1.30 -13.03
CA LYS A 259 -13.50 -0.71 -13.46
C LYS A 259 -13.96 -1.22 -14.82
N GLY A 260 -13.01 -1.54 -15.68
CA GLY A 260 -13.22 -2.14 -16.99
C GLY A 260 -13.82 -3.52 -16.87
N ILE A 261 -13.09 -4.42 -16.21
CA ILE A 261 -13.52 -5.79 -15.92
C ILE A 261 -14.90 -5.78 -15.29
N GLY A 262 -15.12 -5.04 -14.20
CA GLY A 262 -16.45 -5.01 -13.56
C GLY A 262 -17.58 -4.54 -14.49
N ARG A 263 -17.33 -3.74 -15.54
CA ARG A 263 -18.37 -3.36 -16.50
C ARG A 263 -18.61 -4.41 -17.58
N ILE A 264 -17.54 -5.05 -18.04
CA ILE A 264 -17.56 -6.07 -19.08
C ILE A 264 -18.16 -7.35 -18.53
N THR A 265 -17.69 -7.81 -17.37
CA THR A 265 -18.22 -8.99 -16.66
C THR A 265 -19.72 -8.90 -16.44
N GLY A 266 -20.25 -7.70 -16.16
CA GLY A 266 -21.69 -7.51 -16.02
C GLY A 266 -22.51 -7.79 -17.28
N ARG A 267 -21.89 -7.90 -18.45
CA ARG A 267 -22.53 -8.25 -19.73
C ARG A 267 -22.27 -9.69 -20.14
N LEU A 268 -21.41 -10.43 -19.44
CA LEU A 268 -21.10 -11.82 -19.74
C LEU A 268 -22.17 -12.77 -19.19
N PRO A 269 -22.28 -14.00 -19.75
CA PRO A 269 -23.06 -15.09 -19.15
C PRO A 269 -22.57 -15.43 -17.75
N LYS A 270 -23.39 -16.14 -16.98
CA LYS A 270 -23.08 -16.46 -15.58
C LYS A 270 -21.76 -17.24 -15.48
N GLU A 271 -21.59 -18.27 -16.29
CA GLU A 271 -20.40 -19.14 -16.29
C GLU A 271 -19.13 -18.35 -16.59
N LEU A 272 -19.12 -17.56 -17.66
CA LEU A 272 -17.95 -16.78 -18.04
C LEU A 272 -17.68 -15.61 -17.10
N ALA A 273 -18.71 -15.06 -16.46
CA ALA A 273 -18.50 -14.09 -15.41
C ALA A 273 -17.84 -14.71 -14.17
N ASP A 274 -18.18 -15.96 -13.85
CA ASP A 274 -17.59 -16.75 -12.78
C ASP A 274 -16.14 -17.15 -13.10
N GLU A 275 -15.83 -17.47 -14.37
CA GLU A 275 -14.45 -17.65 -14.86
C GLU A 275 -13.60 -16.39 -14.67
N VAL A 276 -14.13 -15.20 -14.97
CA VAL A 276 -13.41 -13.95 -14.71
C VAL A 276 -13.09 -13.77 -13.22
N VAL A 277 -13.98 -14.20 -12.31
CA VAL A 277 -13.66 -14.21 -10.87
C VAL A 277 -12.51 -15.19 -10.60
N GLY A 278 -12.55 -16.38 -11.21
CA GLY A 278 -11.47 -17.38 -11.15
C GLY A 278 -10.12 -16.80 -11.57
N SER A 279 -10.03 -16.17 -12.75
CA SER A 279 -8.78 -15.57 -13.23
C SER A 279 -8.30 -14.40 -12.36
N VAL A 280 -9.20 -13.67 -11.71
CA VAL A 280 -8.80 -12.64 -10.73
C VAL A 280 -8.21 -13.28 -9.48
N LEU A 281 -8.71 -14.44 -9.04
CA LEU A 281 -8.18 -15.17 -7.89
C LEU A 281 -6.77 -15.72 -8.15
N GLU A 282 -6.44 -16.07 -9.39
CA GLU A 282 -5.09 -16.49 -9.80
C GLU A 282 -4.01 -15.42 -9.60
N LEU A 283 -4.40 -14.14 -9.49
CA LEU A 283 -3.46 -13.04 -9.20
C LEU A 283 -2.92 -13.08 -7.76
N PHE A 284 -3.55 -13.85 -6.86
CA PHE A 284 -3.23 -13.88 -5.43
C PHE A 284 -2.33 -15.04 -5.06
N THR A 285 -1.20 -15.15 -5.76
CA THR A 285 -0.17 -16.15 -5.48
C THR A 285 1.13 -15.48 -5.05
N ILE A 286 2.01 -16.24 -4.39
CA ILE A 286 3.32 -15.74 -3.92
C ILE A 286 4.25 -15.41 -5.10
N GLN A 287 3.98 -15.95 -6.29
CA GLN A 287 4.77 -15.69 -7.50
C GLN A 287 4.43 -14.34 -8.13
N GLU A 288 3.23 -13.82 -7.84
CA GLU A 288 2.72 -12.59 -8.40
C GLU A 288 3.22 -11.34 -7.66
N SER A 289 3.24 -10.22 -8.36
CA SER A 289 3.71 -8.95 -7.80
C SER A 289 2.69 -8.31 -6.84
N ASP A 290 3.17 -7.44 -5.95
CA ASP A 290 2.35 -6.55 -5.13
C ASP A 290 1.36 -5.72 -5.97
N GLY A 291 1.76 -5.35 -7.20
CA GLY A 291 0.89 -4.68 -8.17
C GLY A 291 -0.30 -5.55 -8.59
N ALA A 292 -0.06 -6.84 -8.86
CA ALA A 292 -1.09 -7.81 -9.24
C ALA A 292 -2.08 -8.06 -8.09
N TRP A 293 -1.59 -8.29 -6.87
CA TRP A 293 -2.42 -8.42 -5.67
C TRP A 293 -3.33 -7.19 -5.45
N HIS A 294 -2.76 -6.00 -5.60
CA HIS A 294 -3.51 -4.76 -5.50
C HIS A 294 -4.54 -4.62 -6.64
N GLY A 295 -4.17 -4.93 -7.89
CA GLY A 295 -5.11 -4.94 -9.02
C GLY A 295 -6.25 -5.95 -8.85
N GLY A 296 -5.94 -7.12 -8.29
CA GLY A 296 -6.90 -8.15 -7.91
C GLY A 296 -7.88 -7.65 -6.85
N CYS A 297 -7.38 -7.03 -5.78
CA CYS A 297 -8.24 -6.44 -4.73
C CYS A 297 -9.22 -5.40 -5.31
N LEU A 298 -8.71 -4.47 -6.14
CA LEU A 298 -9.57 -3.48 -6.79
C LEU A 298 -10.65 -4.13 -7.68
N SER A 299 -10.31 -5.23 -8.35
CA SER A 299 -11.22 -5.99 -9.20
C SER A 299 -12.29 -6.72 -8.39
N LEU A 300 -11.91 -7.42 -7.31
CA LEU A 300 -12.86 -8.07 -6.39
C LEU A 300 -13.85 -7.05 -5.81
N ALA A 301 -13.38 -5.87 -5.42
CA ALA A 301 -14.25 -4.80 -4.92
C ALA A 301 -15.22 -4.28 -6.01
N GLU A 302 -14.75 -4.11 -7.25
CA GLU A 302 -15.60 -3.71 -8.39
C GLU A 302 -16.65 -4.76 -8.73
N LEU A 303 -16.26 -6.05 -8.73
CA LEU A 303 -17.14 -7.19 -9.00
C LEU A 303 -18.21 -7.33 -7.91
N GLY A 304 -17.81 -7.31 -6.63
CA GLY A 304 -18.73 -7.39 -5.49
C GLY A 304 -19.76 -6.26 -5.48
N ARG A 305 -19.33 -4.99 -5.60
CA ARG A 305 -20.25 -3.83 -5.66
C ARG A 305 -21.33 -3.98 -6.74
N ARG A 306 -20.99 -4.59 -7.87
CA ARG A 306 -21.86 -4.73 -9.03
C ARG A 306 -22.75 -5.98 -8.98
N GLY A 307 -22.63 -6.79 -7.93
CA GLY A 307 -23.35 -8.07 -7.79
C GLY A 307 -22.83 -9.14 -8.75
N LEU A 308 -21.57 -9.03 -9.20
CA LEU A 308 -20.96 -9.94 -10.18
C LEU A 308 -20.14 -11.05 -9.52
N LEU A 309 -19.78 -10.86 -8.26
CA LEU A 309 -19.18 -11.90 -7.42
C LEU A 309 -20.34 -12.51 -6.63
N LEU A 310 -20.65 -13.77 -6.92
CA LEU A 310 -21.78 -14.46 -6.31
C LEU A 310 -21.40 -15.00 -4.92
N PRO A 311 -22.37 -15.12 -3.98
CA PRO A 311 -22.07 -15.58 -2.62
C PRO A 311 -21.38 -16.95 -2.54
N GLN A 312 -21.62 -17.84 -3.52
CA GLN A 312 -20.97 -19.16 -3.57
C GLN A 312 -19.44 -19.09 -3.70
N ARG A 313 -18.89 -17.96 -4.18
CA ARG A 313 -17.45 -17.71 -4.29
C ARG A 313 -16.83 -17.05 -3.05
N LEU A 314 -17.63 -16.63 -2.06
CA LEU A 314 -17.11 -16.04 -0.82
C LEU A 314 -16.13 -16.97 -0.07
N PRO A 315 -16.33 -18.30 0.01
CA PRO A 315 -15.38 -19.21 0.64
C PRO A 315 -13.97 -19.16 0.02
N ASP A 316 -13.87 -18.92 -1.29
CA ASP A 316 -12.58 -18.82 -1.99
C ASP A 316 -11.96 -17.42 -1.89
N VAL A 317 -12.83 -16.39 -1.91
CA VAL A 317 -12.43 -14.99 -1.98
C VAL A 317 -12.00 -14.44 -0.62
N VAL A 318 -12.75 -14.74 0.45
CA VAL A 318 -12.47 -14.18 1.79
C VAL A 318 -11.06 -14.55 2.29
N PRO A 319 -10.59 -15.81 2.23
CA PRO A 319 -9.24 -16.16 2.67
C PRO A 319 -8.15 -15.37 1.95
N VAL A 320 -8.34 -15.09 0.67
CA VAL A 320 -7.42 -14.29 -0.14
C VAL A 320 -7.43 -12.82 0.29
N VAL A 321 -8.60 -12.25 0.59
CA VAL A 321 -8.72 -10.89 1.13
C VAL A 321 -8.05 -10.77 2.50
N LEU A 322 -8.19 -11.78 3.37
CA LEU A 322 -7.52 -11.82 4.68
C LEU A 322 -6.00 -11.85 4.51
N LYS A 323 -5.47 -12.66 3.59
CA LYS A 323 -4.03 -12.65 3.24
C LYS A 323 -3.59 -11.28 2.71
N ALA A 324 -4.43 -10.62 1.90
CA ALA A 324 -4.12 -9.30 1.35
C ALA A 324 -4.11 -8.19 2.44
N LEU A 325 -4.93 -8.31 3.49
CA LEU A 325 -4.90 -7.42 4.67
C LEU A 325 -3.61 -7.57 5.50
N ASP A 326 -3.02 -8.77 5.53
CA ASP A 326 -1.76 -9.06 6.23
C ASP A 326 -0.52 -8.95 5.28
N TYR A 327 -0.69 -8.50 4.03
CA TYR A 327 0.37 -8.44 3.02
C TYR A 327 1.45 -7.40 3.36
N ASP A 328 2.63 -7.88 3.77
CA ASP A 328 3.78 -7.08 4.19
C ASP A 328 5.10 -7.76 3.76
N GLU A 329 5.40 -7.70 2.46
CA GLU A 329 6.56 -8.40 1.88
C GLU A 329 7.85 -7.60 2.04
N LYS A 330 8.86 -8.22 2.66
CA LYS A 330 10.21 -7.65 2.77
C LYS A 330 10.91 -7.65 1.40
N ARG A 331 11.27 -6.46 0.92
CA ARG A 331 12.11 -6.24 -0.27
C ARG A 331 13.39 -5.51 0.15
N GLY A 332 14.43 -6.28 0.43
CA GLY A 332 15.69 -5.74 0.97
C GLY A 332 15.49 -5.14 2.36
N ASN A 333 15.72 -3.84 2.49
CA ASN A 333 15.68 -3.13 3.78
C ASN A 333 14.34 -2.47 4.12
N PHE A 334 13.32 -2.65 3.28
CA PHE A 334 11.98 -2.11 3.50
C PHE A 334 10.93 -3.16 3.11
N SER A 335 9.67 -2.91 3.48
CA SER A 335 8.55 -3.73 3.01
C SER A 335 7.72 -3.01 1.96
N VAL A 336 7.11 -3.78 1.06
CA VAL A 336 6.04 -3.34 0.17
C VAL A 336 4.73 -4.00 0.58
N GLY A 337 3.61 -3.40 0.20
CA GLY A 337 2.28 -3.95 0.50
C GLY A 337 1.26 -2.97 1.04
N ALA A 338 1.67 -1.76 1.43
CA ALA A 338 0.75 -0.75 1.96
C ALA A 338 -0.47 -0.49 1.06
N HIS A 339 -0.25 -0.42 -0.25
CA HIS A 339 -1.31 -0.26 -1.23
C HIS A 339 -2.17 -1.53 -1.37
N VAL A 340 -1.59 -2.73 -1.29
CA VAL A 340 -2.34 -4.01 -1.27
C VAL A 340 -3.28 -4.03 -0.08
N ARG A 341 -2.78 -3.79 1.14
CA ARG A 341 -3.58 -3.74 2.38
C ARG A 341 -4.68 -2.67 2.33
N ASP A 342 -4.36 -1.48 1.82
CA ASP A 342 -5.35 -0.41 1.60
C ASP A 342 -6.46 -0.84 0.64
N SER A 343 -6.10 -1.49 -0.48
CA SER A 343 -7.08 -2.03 -1.43
C SER A 343 -7.88 -3.20 -0.87
N ALA A 344 -7.31 -4.03 0.01
CA ALA A 344 -8.03 -5.08 0.71
C ALA A 344 -9.04 -4.51 1.72
N CYS A 345 -8.71 -3.40 2.39
CA CYS A 345 -9.68 -2.64 3.18
C CYS A 345 -10.83 -2.13 2.30
N TYR A 346 -10.53 -1.67 1.08
CA TYR A 346 -11.55 -1.27 0.11
C TYR A 346 -12.45 -2.45 -0.32
N VAL A 347 -11.91 -3.67 -0.44
CA VAL A 347 -12.72 -4.88 -0.67
C VAL A 347 -13.69 -5.10 0.49
N CYS A 348 -13.20 -5.09 1.73
CA CYS A 348 -14.04 -5.27 2.92
C CYS A 348 -15.14 -4.20 3.02
N TRP A 349 -14.81 -2.94 2.71
CA TRP A 349 -15.77 -1.84 2.65
C TRP A 349 -16.81 -2.07 1.55
N ALA A 350 -16.40 -2.53 0.36
CA ALA A 350 -17.30 -2.82 -0.74
C ALA A 350 -18.23 -4.00 -0.41
N PHE A 351 -17.71 -5.04 0.25
CA PHE A 351 -18.46 -6.24 0.62
C PHE A 351 -19.53 -5.94 1.68
N ALA A 352 -19.23 -5.08 2.66
CA ALA A 352 -20.20 -4.58 3.63
C ALA A 352 -21.45 -3.97 2.98
N ARG A 353 -21.30 -3.40 1.78
CA ARG A 353 -22.37 -2.78 1.00
C ARG A 353 -23.02 -3.77 0.04
N ALA A 354 -22.22 -4.66 -0.53
CA ALA A 354 -22.62 -5.58 -1.58
C ALA A 354 -23.52 -6.70 -1.03
N TYR A 355 -23.16 -7.31 0.09
CA TYR A 355 -23.78 -8.55 0.58
C TYR A 355 -24.75 -8.34 1.74
N ASP A 356 -25.73 -9.22 1.80
CA ASP A 356 -26.63 -9.37 2.94
C ASP A 356 -25.89 -9.91 4.18
N PRO A 357 -26.28 -9.52 5.41
CA PRO A 357 -25.66 -10.03 6.64
C PRO A 357 -25.60 -11.54 6.75
N GLN A 358 -26.56 -12.28 6.20
CA GLN A 358 -26.56 -13.75 6.26
C GLN A 358 -25.40 -14.36 5.48
N GLU A 359 -25.02 -13.77 4.34
CA GLU A 359 -23.94 -14.27 3.48
C GLU A 359 -22.55 -14.00 4.09
N ILE A 360 -22.40 -12.89 4.81
CA ILE A 360 -21.13 -12.51 5.43
C ILE A 360 -20.95 -13.13 6.81
N ALA A 361 -22.04 -13.53 7.48
CA ALA A 361 -22.04 -14.06 8.84
C ALA A 361 -20.93 -15.08 9.14
N PRO A 362 -20.62 -16.08 8.26
CA PRO A 362 -19.56 -17.04 8.52
C PRO A 362 -18.15 -16.44 8.65
N TYR A 363 -17.93 -15.27 8.03
CA TYR A 363 -16.61 -14.63 7.89
C TYR A 363 -16.43 -13.44 8.84
N VAL A 364 -17.48 -13.05 9.56
CA VAL A 364 -17.50 -11.82 10.38
C VAL A 364 -16.33 -11.78 11.36
N ASN A 365 -16.08 -12.87 12.10
CA ASN A 365 -15.04 -12.90 13.11
C ASN A 365 -13.64 -12.74 12.50
N ASP A 366 -13.37 -13.39 11.37
CA ASP A 366 -12.07 -13.33 10.71
C ASP A 366 -11.82 -11.95 10.09
N VAL A 367 -12.83 -11.41 9.40
CA VAL A 367 -12.75 -10.07 8.80
C VAL A 367 -12.65 -8.99 9.88
N ALA A 368 -13.41 -9.09 10.96
CA ALA A 368 -13.33 -8.17 12.09
C ALA A 368 -11.94 -8.19 12.72
N ASN A 369 -11.39 -9.38 12.98
CA ASN A 369 -10.03 -9.53 13.50
C ASN A 369 -8.99 -8.95 12.56
N ALA A 370 -9.06 -9.24 11.26
CA ALA A 370 -8.13 -8.71 10.28
C ALA A 370 -8.17 -7.18 10.19
N LEU A 371 -9.37 -6.59 10.18
CA LEU A 371 -9.53 -5.13 10.13
C LEU A 371 -9.07 -4.45 11.43
N VAL A 372 -9.34 -5.03 12.60
CA VAL A 372 -8.85 -4.53 13.89
C VAL A 372 -7.32 -4.58 13.95
N LYS A 373 -6.71 -5.71 13.55
CA LYS A 373 -5.24 -5.82 13.48
C LYS A 373 -4.64 -4.75 12.57
N ALA A 374 -5.20 -4.56 11.38
CA ALA A 374 -4.72 -3.55 10.44
C ALA A 374 -4.99 -2.10 10.90
N SER A 375 -6.09 -1.85 11.63
CA SER A 375 -6.40 -0.50 12.14
C SER A 375 -5.49 -0.09 13.29
N ILE A 376 -5.00 -1.04 14.09
CA ILE A 376 -4.17 -0.77 15.27
C ILE A 376 -2.67 -0.94 14.98
N PHE A 377 -2.27 -2.01 14.28
CA PHE A 377 -0.87 -2.43 14.21
C PHE A 377 -0.19 -2.17 12.85
N ASP A 378 -0.89 -1.65 11.84
CA ASP A 378 -0.23 -1.28 10.59
C ASP A 378 0.74 -0.12 10.79
N ARG A 379 1.88 -0.16 10.10
CA ARG A 379 2.88 0.91 10.13
C ARG A 379 2.33 2.19 9.49
N GLU A 380 1.62 2.04 8.38
CA GLU A 380 1.15 3.13 7.55
C GLU A 380 -0.18 3.69 8.05
N VAL A 381 -0.22 5.01 8.26
CA VAL A 381 -1.41 5.68 8.81
C VAL A 381 -2.61 5.61 7.87
N ASN A 382 -2.40 5.61 6.56
CA ASN A 382 -3.48 5.48 5.58
C ASN A 382 -4.13 4.10 5.66
N VAL A 383 -3.35 3.03 5.83
CA VAL A 383 -3.89 1.67 5.99
C VAL A 383 -4.68 1.56 7.29
N ARG A 384 -4.16 2.11 8.40
CA ARG A 384 -4.89 2.13 9.68
C ARG A 384 -6.25 2.80 9.55
N ARG A 385 -6.30 3.95 8.88
CA ARG A 385 -7.54 4.72 8.62
C ARG A 385 -8.48 4.00 7.66
N ALA A 386 -7.97 3.42 6.58
CA ALA A 386 -8.77 2.65 5.63
C ALA A 386 -9.40 1.43 6.30
N SER A 387 -8.65 0.75 7.15
CA SER A 387 -9.13 -0.40 7.92
C SER A 387 -10.19 -0.01 8.96
N SER A 388 -9.96 1.06 9.71
CA SER A 388 -10.97 1.62 10.65
C SER A 388 -12.28 1.99 9.92
N ALA A 389 -12.19 2.65 8.76
CA ALA A 389 -13.35 2.99 7.94
C ALA A 389 -14.09 1.75 7.40
N ALA A 390 -13.35 0.73 6.95
CA ALA A 390 -13.93 -0.54 6.50
C ALA A 390 -14.61 -1.29 7.65
N PHE A 391 -14.01 -1.28 8.85
CA PHE A 391 -14.62 -1.85 10.05
C PHE A 391 -15.92 -1.12 10.40
N GLN A 392 -15.90 0.23 10.42
CA GLN A 392 -17.08 1.05 10.68
C GLN A 392 -18.22 0.76 9.68
N GLU A 393 -17.93 0.64 8.38
CA GLU A 393 -18.92 0.32 7.36
C GLU A 393 -19.55 -1.07 7.60
N ASN A 394 -18.75 -2.05 8.02
CA ASN A 394 -19.24 -3.37 8.36
C ASN A 394 -20.11 -3.36 9.62
N VAL A 395 -19.70 -2.68 10.69
CA VAL A 395 -20.53 -2.56 11.90
C VAL A 395 -21.89 -1.93 11.56
N GLY A 396 -21.90 -0.84 10.78
CA GLY A 396 -23.13 -0.13 10.45
C GLY A 396 -24.08 -0.88 9.50
N ARG A 397 -23.58 -1.77 8.63
CA ARG A 397 -24.40 -2.45 7.61
C ARG A 397 -24.65 -3.92 7.83
N GLN A 398 -23.73 -4.58 8.53
CA GLN A 398 -23.80 -6.00 8.82
C GLN A 398 -24.39 -6.21 10.23
N GLY A 399 -24.06 -5.33 11.19
CA GLY A 399 -24.61 -5.37 12.55
C GLY A 399 -24.13 -6.55 13.40
N THR A 400 -23.31 -7.43 12.84
CA THR A 400 -22.87 -8.70 13.44
C THR A 400 -21.45 -8.68 13.98
N PHE A 401 -20.71 -7.58 13.78
CA PHE A 401 -19.32 -7.46 14.20
C PHE A 401 -19.21 -7.42 15.74
N PRO A 402 -18.44 -8.31 16.37
CA PRO A 402 -18.35 -8.40 17.84
C PRO A 402 -17.88 -7.09 18.45
N HIS A 403 -18.64 -6.56 19.42
CA HIS A 403 -18.33 -5.29 20.08
C HIS A 403 -18.07 -4.11 19.12
N GLY A 404 -18.67 -4.16 17.93
CA GLY A 404 -18.35 -3.24 16.84
C GLY A 404 -18.57 -1.77 17.17
N ILE A 405 -19.63 -1.44 17.92
CA ILE A 405 -19.96 -0.05 18.29
C ILE A 405 -18.93 0.53 19.27
N ASP A 406 -18.54 -0.25 20.27
CA ASP A 406 -17.53 0.17 21.25
C ASP A 406 -16.18 0.39 20.57
N ILE A 407 -15.78 -0.56 19.71
CA ILE A 407 -14.51 -0.51 18.99
C ILE A 407 -14.47 0.63 17.98
N LEU A 408 -15.51 0.83 17.15
CA LEU A 408 -15.51 1.91 16.15
C LEU A 408 -15.51 3.30 16.80
N THR A 409 -16.09 3.44 18.00
CA THR A 409 -16.13 4.71 18.71
C THR A 409 -14.76 5.07 19.28
N MET A 410 -14.02 4.06 19.77
CA MET A 410 -12.70 4.26 20.37
C MET A 410 -11.57 4.28 19.33
N ALA A 411 -11.62 3.40 18.33
CA ALA A 411 -10.63 3.27 17.26
C ALA A 411 -11.08 4.01 15.99
N ASP A 412 -11.49 5.27 16.14
CA ASP A 412 -11.95 6.12 15.05
C ASP A 412 -10.81 6.62 14.14
N TYR A 413 -11.16 7.34 13.06
CA TYR A 413 -10.22 7.88 12.08
C TYR A 413 -9.08 8.73 12.67
N PHE A 414 -9.33 9.45 13.76
CA PHE A 414 -8.36 10.32 14.41
C PHE A 414 -7.50 9.55 15.40
N ALA A 415 -8.11 8.70 16.23
CA ALA A 415 -7.45 7.88 17.23
C ALA A 415 -6.42 6.94 16.57
N VAL A 416 -6.79 6.29 15.46
CA VAL A 416 -5.88 5.42 14.70
C VAL A 416 -4.76 6.18 13.97
N GLY A 417 -4.79 7.52 14.01
CA GLY A 417 -3.72 8.38 13.47
C GLY A 417 -2.40 8.21 14.21
N ASN A 418 -2.42 8.05 15.54
CA ASN A 418 -1.22 7.99 16.38
C ASN A 418 -0.79 6.53 16.65
N ARG A 419 0.37 6.16 16.10
CA ARG A 419 0.91 4.79 16.19
C ARG A 419 1.19 4.34 17.64
N ASN A 420 1.73 5.21 18.50
CA ASN A 420 2.03 4.85 19.88
C ASN A 420 0.73 4.61 20.66
N HIS A 421 -0.26 5.50 20.49
CA HIS A 421 -1.57 5.35 21.09
C HIS A 421 -2.27 4.06 20.63
N CYS A 422 -2.15 3.70 19.34
CA CYS A 422 -2.69 2.44 18.83
C CYS A 422 -2.11 1.22 19.57
N TYR A 423 -0.77 1.12 19.59
CA TYR A 423 -0.09 -0.04 20.19
C TYR A 423 -0.24 -0.11 21.71
N LEU A 424 -0.30 1.02 22.40
CA LEU A 424 -0.15 1.10 23.85
C LEU A 424 -1.43 1.46 24.61
N GLU A 425 -2.53 1.82 23.93
CA GLU A 425 -3.79 2.19 24.56
C GLU A 425 -4.99 1.56 23.86
N LEU A 426 -5.15 1.76 22.54
CA LEU A 426 -6.28 1.18 21.79
C LEU A 426 -6.24 -0.36 21.79
N SER A 427 -5.05 -0.95 21.62
CA SER A 427 -4.87 -2.41 21.68
C SER A 427 -5.39 -3.00 22.99
N ILE A 428 -5.17 -2.32 24.13
CA ILE A 428 -5.60 -2.77 25.46
C ILE A 428 -7.10 -2.65 25.60
N PHE A 429 -7.68 -1.54 25.10
CA PHE A 429 -9.12 -1.37 25.08
C PHE A 429 -9.80 -2.51 24.33
N VAL A 430 -9.31 -2.82 23.12
CA VAL A 430 -9.88 -3.89 22.30
C VAL A 430 -9.60 -5.28 22.90
N ALA A 431 -8.48 -5.46 23.59
CA ALA A 431 -8.13 -6.73 24.25
C ALA A 431 -8.96 -7.03 25.51
N LYS A 432 -9.90 -6.16 25.88
CA LYS A 432 -10.94 -6.51 26.87
C LYS A 432 -11.98 -7.47 26.29
N PHE A 433 -12.04 -7.57 24.96
CA PHE A 433 -12.97 -8.43 24.24
C PHE A 433 -12.24 -9.73 23.83
N PRO A 434 -12.71 -10.90 24.28
CA PRO A 434 -12.01 -12.18 24.09
C PRO A 434 -11.86 -12.58 22.62
N GLU A 435 -12.77 -12.14 21.75
CA GLU A 435 -12.78 -12.40 20.30
C GLU A 435 -11.55 -11.84 19.59
N TYR A 436 -10.94 -10.78 20.15
CA TYR A 436 -9.80 -10.08 19.54
C TYR A 436 -8.49 -10.31 20.30
N THR A 437 -8.56 -10.69 21.58
CA THR A 437 -7.40 -10.69 22.48
C THR A 437 -6.24 -11.57 21.97
N LYS A 438 -6.51 -12.86 21.70
CA LYS A 438 -5.47 -13.80 21.25
C LYS A 438 -4.95 -13.45 19.87
N SER A 439 -5.85 -13.14 18.95
CA SER A 439 -5.53 -12.72 17.57
C SER A 439 -4.58 -11.52 17.52
N MET A 440 -4.79 -10.50 18.36
CA MET A 440 -3.87 -9.36 18.46
C MET A 440 -2.51 -9.74 19.03
N ILE A 441 -2.46 -10.58 20.06
CA ILE A 441 -1.21 -11.08 20.64
C ILE A 441 -0.42 -11.87 19.58
N ASP A 442 -1.08 -12.82 18.91
CA ASP A 442 -0.47 -13.66 17.88
C ASP A 442 0.02 -12.82 16.71
N HIS A 443 -0.72 -11.78 16.30
CA HIS A 443 -0.28 -10.87 15.25
C HIS A 443 1.00 -10.10 15.60
N LEU A 444 1.13 -9.61 16.84
CA LEU A 444 2.36 -8.95 17.28
C LEU A 444 3.55 -9.92 17.21
N VAL A 445 3.35 -11.15 17.67
CA VAL A 445 4.38 -12.20 17.73
C VAL A 445 4.75 -12.73 16.34
N ASP A 446 3.79 -12.94 15.46
CA ASP A 446 4.03 -13.59 14.17
C ASP A 446 4.46 -12.57 13.10
N MET A 447 3.95 -11.34 13.17
CA MET A 447 4.14 -10.34 12.11
C MET A 447 4.98 -9.13 12.53
N LYS A 448 4.88 -8.65 13.78
CA LYS A 448 5.41 -7.32 14.14
C LYS A 448 6.76 -7.34 14.85
N ILE A 449 7.05 -8.36 15.67
CA ILE A 449 8.39 -8.48 16.30
C ILE A 449 9.50 -8.73 15.26
N ASN A 450 9.20 -9.25 14.07
CA ASN A 450 10.18 -9.48 13.00
C ASN A 450 10.31 -8.29 12.02
N HIS A 451 9.50 -7.24 12.20
CA HIS A 451 9.40 -6.13 11.25
C HIS A 451 10.74 -5.41 11.08
N TRP A 452 11.07 -4.89 9.89
CA TRP A 452 12.37 -4.25 9.60
C TRP A 452 12.57 -2.92 10.34
N ASP A 453 11.50 -2.13 10.49
CA ASP A 453 11.48 -0.89 11.29
C ASP A 453 11.62 -1.21 12.79
N GLY A 454 12.70 -0.72 13.40
CA GLY A 454 12.99 -0.94 14.82
C GLY A 454 11.93 -0.37 15.76
N ILE A 455 11.28 0.74 15.39
CA ILE A 455 10.24 1.36 16.21
C ILE A 455 9.02 0.45 16.30
N ILE A 456 8.69 -0.27 15.22
CA ILE A 456 7.59 -1.26 15.24
C ILE A 456 7.92 -2.41 16.17
N ARG A 457 9.17 -2.91 16.18
CA ARG A 457 9.60 -3.97 17.10
C ARG A 457 9.53 -3.51 18.55
N ASP A 458 10.02 -2.30 18.85
CA ASP A 458 9.96 -1.71 20.19
C ASP A 458 8.52 -1.55 20.68
N LEU A 459 7.63 -0.98 19.85
CA LEU A 459 6.21 -0.84 20.17
C LEU A 459 5.51 -2.18 20.33
N SER A 460 5.91 -3.20 19.56
CA SER A 460 5.35 -4.55 19.68
C SER A 460 5.70 -5.17 21.04
N ALA A 461 6.95 -5.07 21.48
CA ALA A 461 7.37 -5.55 22.79
C ALA A 461 6.63 -4.82 23.93
N GLN A 462 6.52 -3.49 23.87
CA GLN A 462 5.77 -2.70 24.84
C GLN A 462 4.25 -2.97 24.80
N GLY A 463 3.69 -3.21 23.61
CA GLY A 463 2.31 -3.62 23.43
C GLY A 463 2.05 -4.98 24.09
N LEU A 464 2.94 -5.96 23.86
CA LEU A 464 2.87 -7.28 24.49
C LEU A 464 2.98 -7.20 26.03
N HIS A 465 3.81 -6.31 26.58
CA HIS A 465 3.83 -6.02 28.01
C HIS A 465 2.43 -5.69 28.53
N LYS A 466 1.77 -4.69 27.92
CA LYS A 466 0.48 -4.19 28.39
C LYS A 466 -0.64 -5.23 28.17
N LEU A 467 -0.62 -5.92 27.03
CA LEU A 467 -1.58 -6.98 26.68
C LEU A 467 -1.46 -8.22 27.57
N THR A 468 -0.31 -8.44 28.23
CA THR A 468 -0.11 -9.60 29.11
C THR A 468 -1.14 -9.66 30.23
N SER A 469 -1.59 -8.52 30.74
CA SER A 469 -2.63 -8.46 31.78
C SER A 469 -4.01 -8.98 31.31
N CYS A 470 -4.29 -8.94 30.01
CA CYS A 470 -5.55 -9.39 29.41
C CYS A 470 -5.61 -10.93 29.27
N SER A 471 -4.46 -11.61 29.12
CA SER A 471 -4.40 -13.06 28.95
C SER A 471 -3.10 -13.65 29.50
N PRO A 472 -2.87 -13.58 30.83
CA PRO A 472 -1.59 -13.95 31.44
C PRO A 472 -1.27 -15.45 31.27
N ASP A 473 -2.27 -16.33 31.38
CA ASP A 473 -2.07 -17.77 31.25
C ASP A 473 -1.67 -18.15 29.82
N TYR A 474 -2.25 -17.50 28.81
CA TYR A 474 -1.88 -17.69 27.41
C TYR A 474 -0.44 -17.21 27.13
N MET A 475 -0.08 -16.04 27.67
CA MET A 475 1.28 -15.50 27.54
C MET A 475 2.32 -16.44 28.15
N ALA A 476 2.05 -16.96 29.34
CA ALA A 476 2.97 -17.84 30.07
C ALA A 476 3.09 -19.23 29.44
N SER A 477 1.97 -19.85 29.06
CA SER A 477 1.94 -21.26 28.63
C SER A 477 2.16 -21.49 27.13
N GLN A 478 1.89 -20.50 26.28
CA GLN A 478 1.97 -20.66 24.83
C GLN A 478 2.95 -19.65 24.19
N VAL A 479 2.76 -18.35 24.47
CA VAL A 479 3.49 -17.29 23.76
C VAL A 479 4.98 -17.26 24.13
N LEU A 480 5.33 -17.25 25.43
CA LEU A 480 6.71 -17.27 25.87
C LEU A 480 7.47 -18.51 25.35
N PRO A 481 6.97 -19.76 25.54
CA PRO A 481 7.61 -20.95 24.98
C PRO A 481 7.81 -20.90 23.46
N LYS A 482 6.82 -20.41 22.71
CA LYS A 482 6.90 -20.23 21.24
C LYS A 482 8.02 -19.27 20.84
N MET A 483 8.21 -18.18 21.58
CA MET A 483 9.19 -17.14 21.23
C MET A 483 10.63 -17.47 21.65
N LEU A 484 10.84 -18.28 22.69
CA LEU A 484 12.18 -18.57 23.21
C LEU A 484 13.16 -19.06 22.12
N PRO A 485 12.82 -20.02 21.23
CA PRO A 485 13.70 -20.42 20.13
C PRO A 485 14.05 -19.27 19.18
N MET A 486 13.14 -18.32 18.98
CA MET A 486 13.31 -17.18 18.07
C MET A 486 14.39 -16.19 18.55
N THR A 487 14.63 -16.12 19.86
CA THR A 487 15.62 -15.23 20.50
C THR A 487 17.08 -15.58 20.17
N THR A 488 17.33 -16.74 19.55
CA THR A 488 18.67 -17.21 19.17
C THR A 488 18.75 -17.62 17.70
N GLY A 489 17.71 -17.27 16.91
CA GLY A 489 17.64 -17.57 15.49
C GLY A 489 18.64 -16.78 14.63
N ILE A 490 18.68 -17.11 13.34
CA ILE A 490 19.59 -16.49 12.36
C ILE A 490 19.07 -15.11 11.91
N ASP A 491 17.75 -14.94 11.80
CA ASP A 491 17.13 -13.67 11.38
C ASP A 491 17.36 -12.58 12.44
N LEU A 492 18.07 -11.52 12.05
CA LEU A 492 18.48 -10.43 12.94
C LEU A 492 17.28 -9.68 13.56
N TYR A 493 16.26 -9.38 12.76
CA TYR A 493 15.13 -8.56 13.21
C TYR A 493 14.19 -9.35 14.11
N LEU A 494 13.87 -10.59 13.72
CA LEU A 494 13.11 -11.53 14.54
C LEU A 494 13.83 -11.77 15.86
N ARG A 495 15.14 -12.03 15.83
CA ARG A 495 15.93 -12.24 17.04
C ARG A 495 15.86 -11.04 17.98
N HIS A 496 16.14 -9.84 17.47
CA HIS A 496 16.05 -8.61 18.25
C HIS A 496 14.66 -8.39 18.86
N GLY A 497 13.61 -8.48 18.05
CA GLY A 497 12.24 -8.27 18.53
C GLY A 497 11.78 -9.35 19.50
N ALA A 498 12.17 -10.60 19.29
CA ALA A 498 11.87 -11.69 20.20
C ALA A 498 12.53 -11.50 21.58
N ILE A 499 13.80 -11.06 21.63
CA ILE A 499 14.51 -10.78 22.90
C ILE A 499 13.78 -9.67 23.68
N LEU A 500 13.41 -8.58 23.01
CA LEU A 500 12.64 -7.50 23.65
C LEU A 500 11.27 -7.98 24.12
N ALA A 501 10.56 -8.77 23.31
CA ALA A 501 9.23 -9.26 23.63
C ALA A 501 9.24 -10.24 24.83
N VAL A 502 10.17 -11.20 24.88
CA VAL A 502 10.27 -12.13 26.03
C VAL A 502 10.63 -11.37 27.32
N ALA A 503 11.49 -10.36 27.22
CA ALA A 503 11.86 -9.51 28.35
C ALA A 503 10.62 -8.78 28.92
N GLU A 504 9.88 -8.10 28.05
CA GLU A 504 8.70 -7.32 28.43
C GLU A 504 7.54 -8.19 28.93
N ILE A 505 7.27 -9.32 28.29
CA ILE A 505 6.22 -10.26 28.75
C ILE A 505 6.58 -10.87 30.10
N THR A 506 7.84 -11.26 30.32
CA THR A 506 8.28 -11.81 31.61
C THR A 506 8.09 -10.81 32.74
N HIS A 507 8.45 -9.55 32.49
CA HIS A 507 8.25 -8.47 33.45
C HIS A 507 6.76 -8.20 33.73
N ALA A 508 5.92 -8.17 32.69
CA ALA A 508 4.49 -8.02 32.88
C ALA A 508 3.88 -9.19 33.67
N LEU A 509 4.28 -10.44 33.39
CA LEU A 509 3.85 -11.61 34.15
C LEU A 509 4.28 -11.54 35.62
N SER A 510 5.50 -11.06 35.91
CA SER A 510 5.96 -10.87 37.29
C SER A 510 5.13 -9.83 38.03
N LYS A 511 4.74 -8.74 37.36
CA LYS A 511 3.83 -7.74 37.96
C LYS A 511 2.45 -8.33 38.24
N VAL A 512 1.89 -9.10 37.29
CA VAL A 512 0.60 -9.77 37.45
C VAL A 512 0.64 -10.85 38.54
N SER A 513 1.73 -11.62 38.64
CA SER A 513 1.90 -12.66 39.67
C SER A 513 2.04 -12.03 41.06
N THR A 514 2.84 -10.97 41.17
CA THR A 514 3.07 -10.25 42.43
C THR A 514 1.77 -9.63 42.94
N ALA A 515 0.96 -9.03 42.06
CA ALA A 515 -0.36 -8.52 42.42
C ALA A 515 -1.31 -9.61 42.95
N LYS A 516 -1.10 -10.88 42.56
CA LYS A 516 -1.83 -12.05 43.06
C LYS A 516 -1.14 -12.75 44.24
N GLY A 517 -0.07 -12.17 44.81
CA GLY A 517 0.70 -12.76 45.90
C GLY A 517 1.49 -14.02 45.52
N LYS A 518 1.73 -14.25 44.23
CA LYS A 518 2.48 -15.41 43.71
C LYS A 518 3.87 -15.00 43.23
N LYS A 519 4.82 -15.92 43.31
CA LYS A 519 6.14 -15.75 42.70
C LYS A 519 6.03 -15.99 41.20
N ILE A 520 6.95 -15.40 40.44
CA ILE A 520 7.04 -15.63 38.99
C ILE A 520 7.29 -17.11 38.66
N GLU A 521 8.00 -17.82 39.54
CA GLU A 521 8.25 -19.27 39.46
C GLU A 521 6.97 -20.13 39.51
N ASP A 522 5.87 -19.57 40.03
CA ASP A 522 4.57 -20.25 40.07
C ASP A 522 3.79 -20.10 38.75
N VAL A 523 4.22 -19.18 37.88
CA VAL A 523 3.51 -18.78 36.65
C VAL A 523 4.22 -19.28 35.40
N ILE A 524 5.56 -19.23 35.36
CA ILE A 524 6.36 -19.69 34.23
C ILE A 524 7.18 -20.94 34.62
N SER A 525 7.35 -21.87 33.68
CA SER A 525 8.05 -23.12 33.95
C SER A 525 9.56 -22.90 34.17
N LYS A 526 10.20 -23.85 34.86
CA LYS A 526 11.67 -23.87 35.03
C LYS A 526 12.41 -23.88 33.69
N ASP A 527 11.84 -24.52 32.66
CA ASP A 527 12.41 -24.55 31.32
C ASP A 527 12.38 -23.16 30.67
N VAL A 528 11.30 -22.39 30.87
CA VAL A 528 11.22 -21.00 30.39
C VAL A 528 12.23 -20.13 31.13
N ILE A 529 12.33 -20.23 32.45
CA ILE A 529 13.31 -19.51 33.26
C ILE A 529 14.74 -19.82 32.79
N ASN A 530 15.07 -21.11 32.62
CA ASN A 530 16.36 -21.52 32.09
C ASN A 530 16.58 -21.06 30.63
N GLY A 531 15.52 -21.04 29.83
CA GLY A 531 15.55 -20.52 28.46
C GLY A 531 15.94 -19.05 28.43
N LEU A 532 15.33 -18.22 29.28
CA LEU A 532 15.57 -16.78 29.37
C LEU A 532 17.02 -16.46 29.75
N LYS A 533 17.58 -17.13 30.76
CA LYS A 533 19.00 -16.91 31.13
C LYS A 533 19.97 -17.33 30.03
N ASN A 534 19.65 -18.43 29.32
CA ASN A 534 20.52 -19.00 28.29
C ASN A 534 20.55 -18.17 26.99
N ILE A 535 19.69 -17.17 26.82
CA ILE A 535 19.73 -16.26 25.67
C ILE A 535 21.11 -15.59 25.60
N ALA A 536 21.54 -14.91 26.65
CA ALA A 536 22.83 -14.20 26.68
C ALA A 536 24.02 -15.13 26.50
N VAL A 537 23.95 -16.34 27.08
CA VAL A 537 24.98 -17.38 26.94
C VAL A 537 25.14 -17.79 25.48
N LYS A 538 24.04 -18.20 24.82
CA LYS A 538 24.04 -18.65 23.43
C LYS A 538 24.50 -17.55 22.46
N LEU A 539 24.08 -16.30 22.67
CA LEU A 539 24.52 -15.18 21.83
C LEU A 539 26.02 -14.90 21.97
N THR A 540 26.57 -15.07 23.18
CA THR A 540 28.01 -14.92 23.44
C THR A 540 28.81 -16.02 22.76
N GLU A 541 28.41 -17.29 22.94
CA GLU A 541 29.04 -18.45 22.31
C GLU A 541 29.03 -18.36 20.78
N ALA A 542 27.92 -17.90 20.22
CA ALA A 542 27.77 -17.67 18.79
C ALA A 542 28.40 -16.36 18.29
N LYS A 543 29.07 -15.59 19.16
CA LYS A 543 29.74 -14.31 18.85
C LYS A 543 28.81 -13.28 18.19
N MET A 544 27.53 -13.27 18.55
CA MET A 544 26.48 -12.45 17.93
C MET A 544 26.49 -10.98 18.38
N PHE A 545 27.35 -10.60 19.33
CA PHE A 545 27.55 -9.20 19.77
C PHE A 545 28.56 -8.42 18.90
N ARG A 546 29.10 -9.03 17.84
CA ARG A 546 30.09 -8.41 16.95
C ARG A 546 29.45 -7.86 15.67
N GLY A 547 30.06 -6.80 15.12
CA GLY A 547 29.63 -6.17 13.87
C GLY A 547 28.30 -5.44 14.00
N TYR A 548 27.70 -5.05 12.87
CA TYR A 548 26.48 -4.24 12.82
C TYR A 548 25.28 -4.89 13.51
N GLY A 549 25.13 -6.22 13.40
CA GLY A 549 24.08 -6.96 14.12
C GLY A 549 24.31 -6.99 15.64
N GLY A 550 25.54 -6.73 16.09
CA GLY A 550 25.95 -6.72 17.48
C GLY A 550 25.28 -5.61 18.29
N ASP A 551 25.09 -4.43 17.73
CA ASP A 551 24.45 -3.31 18.42
C ASP A 551 22.98 -3.60 18.76
N PHE A 552 22.25 -4.25 17.83
CA PHE A 552 20.91 -4.75 18.10
C PHE A 552 20.92 -5.75 19.27
N MET A 553 21.88 -6.68 19.29
CA MET A 553 21.95 -7.69 20.36
C MET A 553 22.32 -7.08 21.70
N ARG A 554 23.29 -6.16 21.74
CA ARG A 554 23.70 -5.43 22.96
C ARG A 554 22.51 -4.69 23.57
N ARG A 555 21.83 -3.84 22.78
CA ARG A 555 20.64 -3.11 23.23
C ARG A 555 19.55 -4.05 23.76
N SER A 556 19.19 -5.08 22.98
CA SER A 556 18.09 -5.98 23.36
C SER A 556 18.42 -6.86 24.57
N VAL A 557 19.67 -7.30 24.72
CA VAL A 557 20.13 -8.05 25.90
C VAL A 557 20.25 -7.17 27.13
N SER A 558 20.69 -5.91 27.02
CA SER A 558 20.63 -4.96 28.14
C SER A 558 19.20 -4.77 28.64
N CYS A 559 18.23 -4.62 27.72
CA CYS A 559 16.81 -4.58 28.06
C CYS A 559 16.33 -5.89 28.71
N LEU A 560 16.75 -7.05 28.18
CA LEU A 560 16.46 -8.35 28.79
C LEU A 560 16.97 -8.39 30.25
N ILE A 561 18.23 -8.05 30.48
CA ILE A 561 18.83 -8.04 31.82
C ILE A 561 18.05 -7.13 32.76
N GLU A 562 17.70 -5.91 32.33
CA GLU A 562 16.87 -5.00 33.10
C GLU A 562 15.54 -5.65 33.51
N LYS A 563 14.78 -6.15 32.54
CA LYS A 563 13.43 -6.69 32.78
C LYS A 563 13.46 -7.97 33.60
N LEU A 564 14.44 -8.85 33.38
CA LEU A 564 14.61 -10.06 34.18
C LEU A 564 15.02 -9.73 35.62
N SER A 565 15.82 -8.69 35.83
CA SER A 565 16.17 -8.20 37.17
C SER A 565 14.95 -7.61 37.89
N LEU A 566 14.17 -6.75 37.21
CA LEU A 566 12.91 -6.22 37.75
C LEU A 566 11.88 -7.32 38.05
N SER A 567 11.95 -8.43 37.32
CA SER A 567 11.08 -9.59 37.51
C SER A 567 11.45 -10.46 38.72
N LYS A 568 12.62 -10.22 39.35
CA LYS A 568 13.15 -10.97 40.49
C LYS A 568 13.29 -12.47 40.24
N LEU A 569 13.89 -12.82 39.10
CA LEU A 569 14.12 -14.21 38.75
C LEU A 569 15.21 -14.85 39.65
N PRO A 570 15.12 -16.15 39.96
CA PRO A 570 15.94 -16.80 40.98
C PRO A 570 17.34 -17.17 40.46
N TYR A 571 18.11 -16.20 39.98
CA TYR A 571 19.48 -16.40 39.44
C TYR A 571 20.59 -16.14 40.45
N TYR A 572 20.25 -15.97 41.74
CA TYR A 572 21.22 -15.79 42.81
C TYR A 572 22.28 -16.92 42.81
N ASP A 573 23.55 -16.51 42.82
CA ASP A 573 24.74 -17.38 42.72
C ASP A 573 24.93 -18.10 41.37
N ASP A 574 24.16 -17.76 40.34
CA ASP A 574 24.35 -18.31 38.99
C ASP A 574 25.47 -17.56 38.25
N PRO A 575 26.44 -18.28 37.61
CA PRO A 575 27.53 -17.65 36.86
C PRO A 575 27.07 -16.76 35.70
N VAL A 576 25.82 -16.90 35.25
CA VAL A 576 25.24 -16.02 34.22
C VAL A 576 25.26 -14.54 34.64
N LEU A 577 25.24 -14.24 35.93
CA LEU A 577 25.25 -12.87 36.43
C LEU A 577 26.57 -12.15 36.11
N ASP A 578 27.70 -12.86 36.17
CA ASP A 578 29.01 -12.29 35.84
C ASP A 578 29.12 -12.04 34.33
N LEU A 579 28.50 -12.91 33.50
CA LEU A 579 28.35 -12.68 32.06
C LEU A 579 27.50 -11.44 31.76
N TRP A 580 26.34 -11.31 32.42
CA TRP A 580 25.46 -10.15 32.25
C TRP A 580 26.15 -8.84 32.62
N GLN A 581 26.88 -8.83 33.73
CA GLN A 581 27.67 -7.68 34.13
C GLN A 581 28.72 -7.33 33.06
N THR A 582 29.45 -8.33 32.55
CA THR A 582 30.44 -8.12 31.48
C THR A 582 29.81 -7.50 30.23
N ILE A 583 28.64 -7.99 29.82
CA ILE A 583 27.90 -7.44 28.67
C ILE A 583 27.50 -5.97 28.92
N LEU A 584 26.96 -5.66 30.12
CA LEU A 584 26.58 -4.29 30.48
C LEU A 584 27.79 -3.34 30.49
N ASP A 585 28.91 -3.77 31.06
CA ASP A 585 30.15 -3.01 31.10
C ASP A 585 30.69 -2.73 29.69
N GLU A 586 30.67 -3.73 28.80
CA GLU A 586 31.04 -3.54 27.39
C GLU A 586 30.12 -2.53 26.68
N CYS A 587 28.83 -2.52 27.01
CA CYS A 587 27.86 -1.58 26.44
C CYS A 587 28.04 -0.15 26.97
N LEU A 588 28.46 0.03 28.22
CA LEU A 588 28.82 1.35 28.75
C LEU A 588 30.07 1.92 28.04
N GLY A 589 31.03 1.06 27.72
CA GLY A 589 32.25 1.44 27.00
C GLY A 589 32.09 1.57 25.48
N SER A 590 30.94 1.17 24.90
CA SER A 590 30.77 1.16 23.46
C SER A 590 30.58 2.59 22.92
N ILE A 591 31.31 2.92 21.86
CA ILE A 591 31.15 4.20 21.14
C ILE A 591 30.21 3.94 19.97
N ASP A 592 28.93 4.24 20.15
CA ASP A 592 27.93 4.17 19.08
C ASP A 592 27.34 5.57 18.80
N PRO A 593 26.99 5.92 17.55
CA PRO A 593 26.67 7.29 17.14
C PRO A 593 25.53 7.95 17.94
N ASP A 594 24.61 7.13 18.44
CA ASP A 594 23.40 7.57 19.14
C ASP A 594 23.42 7.20 20.64
N ASN A 595 24.54 6.68 21.16
CA ASN A 595 24.70 6.15 22.52
C ASN A 595 23.56 5.19 22.96
N ILE A 596 23.00 4.44 22.02
CA ILE A 596 21.88 3.53 22.23
C ILE A 596 22.29 2.40 23.17
N ASN A 597 23.49 1.84 22.99
CA ASN A 597 23.99 0.75 23.82
C ASN A 597 24.29 1.24 25.24
N GLN A 598 24.91 2.41 25.35
CA GLN A 598 25.21 3.05 26.64
C GLN A 598 23.91 3.37 27.41
N THR A 599 22.92 3.95 26.73
CA THR A 599 21.61 4.30 27.33
C THR A 599 20.88 3.05 27.81
N ALA A 600 20.88 1.97 27.02
CA ALA A 600 20.26 0.71 27.42
C ALA A 600 20.97 0.08 28.63
N ALA A 601 22.31 0.11 28.66
CA ALA A 601 23.07 -0.40 29.80
C ALA A 601 22.85 0.45 31.07
N ALA A 602 22.86 1.77 30.94
CA ALA A 602 22.59 2.70 32.04
C ALA A 602 21.18 2.51 32.63
N SER A 603 20.20 2.16 31.80
CA SER A 603 18.85 1.80 32.25
C SER A 603 18.80 0.46 33.00
N ALA A 604 19.60 -0.53 32.55
CA ALA A 604 19.62 -1.87 33.12
C ALA A 604 20.35 -2.00 34.45
N ILE A 605 21.47 -1.29 34.61
CA ILE A 605 22.38 -1.40 35.77
C ILE A 605 21.67 -1.21 37.12
N PRO A 606 20.82 -0.18 37.33
CA PRO A 606 20.15 0.02 38.61
C PRO A 606 19.29 -1.17 39.02
N ALA A 607 18.53 -1.75 38.09
CA ALA A 607 17.71 -2.92 38.34
C ALA A 607 18.57 -4.16 38.64
N PHE A 608 19.62 -4.36 37.83
CA PHE A 608 20.55 -5.48 37.97
C PHE A 608 21.27 -5.48 39.33
N PHE A 609 21.86 -4.35 39.73
CA PHE A 609 22.53 -4.23 41.03
C PHE A 609 21.55 -4.33 42.20
N THR A 610 20.37 -3.71 42.08
CA THR A 610 19.39 -3.74 43.17
C THR A 610 18.92 -5.16 43.51
N GLU A 611 18.82 -6.03 42.50
CA GLU A 611 18.37 -7.41 42.68
C GLU A 611 19.53 -8.36 43.01
N TYR A 612 20.62 -8.35 42.21
CA TYR A 612 21.62 -9.41 42.25
C TYR A 612 22.91 -9.08 43.03
N TYR A 613 23.06 -7.87 43.57
CA TYR A 613 24.15 -7.52 44.49
C TYR A 613 23.74 -7.71 45.96
N LYS A 614 22.67 -8.46 46.18
CA LYS A 614 22.22 -8.94 47.47
C LYS A 614 22.31 -10.46 47.50
N ASP A 615 22.52 -11.01 48.69
CA ASP A 615 22.34 -12.43 48.93
C ASP A 615 20.86 -12.82 48.87
N LYS A 616 20.57 -14.13 48.87
CA LYS A 616 19.20 -14.68 48.85
C LYS A 616 18.33 -14.22 50.03
N ASN A 617 18.94 -13.70 51.09
CA ASN A 617 18.28 -13.19 52.29
C ASN A 617 18.15 -11.66 52.29
N GLY A 618 18.59 -10.98 51.22
CA GLY A 618 18.55 -9.52 51.06
C GLY A 618 19.75 -8.75 51.63
N GLY A 619 20.76 -9.44 52.16
CA GLY A 619 21.99 -8.84 52.66
C GLY A 619 22.90 -8.37 51.52
N VAL A 620 23.46 -7.17 51.63
CA VAL A 620 24.31 -6.60 50.57
C VAL A 620 25.62 -7.40 50.44
N ASN A 621 25.98 -7.79 49.22
CA ASN A 621 27.28 -8.39 48.94
C ASN A 621 28.35 -7.29 48.83
N ALA A 622 28.87 -6.87 50.00
CA ALA A 622 29.84 -5.77 50.12
C ALA A 622 31.06 -5.95 49.22
N LYS A 623 31.55 -7.19 49.06
CA LYS A 623 32.71 -7.49 48.21
C LYS A 623 32.44 -7.24 46.72
N LYS A 624 31.29 -7.69 46.21
CA LYS A 624 30.89 -7.42 44.81
C LYS A 624 30.67 -5.91 44.59
N GLN A 625 30.07 -5.24 45.56
CA GLN A 625 29.83 -3.80 45.49
C GLN A 625 31.13 -2.99 45.44
N GLU A 626 32.08 -3.25 46.34
CA GLU A 626 33.38 -2.56 46.39
C GLU A 626 34.15 -2.76 45.08
N THR A 627 34.22 -4.01 44.60
CA THR A 627 34.91 -4.35 43.34
C THR A 627 34.37 -3.55 42.14
N VAL A 628 33.06 -3.37 42.04
CA VAL A 628 32.45 -2.61 40.94
C VAL A 628 32.68 -1.11 41.06
N ILE A 629 32.54 -0.56 42.27
CA ILE A 629 32.78 0.86 42.51
C ILE A 629 34.24 1.21 42.16
N GLU A 630 35.20 0.40 42.60
CA GLU A 630 36.61 0.57 42.26
C GLU A 630 36.85 0.52 40.75
N LYS A 631 36.25 -0.46 40.06
CA LYS A 631 36.35 -0.60 38.60
C LYS A 631 35.83 0.65 37.88
N TYR A 632 34.60 1.09 38.15
CA TYR A 632 34.02 2.24 37.45
C TYR A 632 34.71 3.56 37.80
N LEU A 633 35.16 3.75 39.05
CA LEU A 633 35.97 4.91 39.43
C LEU A 633 37.31 4.93 38.69
N HIS A 634 37.93 3.76 38.51
CA HIS A 634 39.17 3.64 37.74
C HIS A 634 38.94 4.00 36.25
N GLU A 635 37.89 3.46 35.63
CA GLU A 635 37.53 3.74 34.23
C GLU A 635 37.20 5.23 34.01
N LEU A 636 36.42 5.85 34.91
CA LEU A 636 36.13 7.29 34.87
C LEU A 636 37.40 8.15 34.97
N ARG A 637 38.32 7.80 35.88
CA ARG A 637 39.61 8.51 36.01
C ARG A 637 40.48 8.34 34.76
N ALA A 638 40.45 7.16 34.13
CA ALA A 638 41.19 6.92 32.90
C ALA A 638 40.65 7.75 31.73
N GLN A 639 39.32 7.84 31.57
CA GLN A 639 38.68 8.69 30.56
C GLN A 639 38.96 10.18 30.78
N TRP A 640 38.91 10.64 32.03
CA TRP A 640 39.20 12.05 32.36
C TRP A 640 40.64 12.45 31.98
N LYS A 641 41.61 11.58 32.30
CA LYS A 641 43.01 11.77 31.88
C LYS A 641 43.14 11.79 30.35
N GLN A 642 42.44 10.92 29.64
CA GLN A 642 42.45 10.88 28.17
C GLN A 642 41.96 12.21 27.56
N GLN A 643 40.84 12.74 28.07
CA GLN A 643 40.28 14.03 27.62
C GLN A 643 41.21 15.22 27.94
N GLU A 644 41.87 15.20 29.10
CA GLU A 644 42.86 16.21 29.48
C GLU A 644 44.08 16.18 28.54
N TRP A 645 44.57 14.98 28.17
CA TRP A 645 45.62 14.81 27.18
C TRP A 645 45.22 15.27 25.77
N ASP A 646 43.99 14.97 25.33
CA ASP A 646 43.50 15.40 24.02
C ASP A 646 43.26 16.92 23.97
N SER A 647 42.83 17.53 25.08
CA SER A 647 42.73 18.98 25.26
C SER A 647 44.08 19.70 25.25
N LEU A 648 45.13 19.06 25.78
CA LEU A 648 46.49 19.59 25.75
C LEU A 648 47.16 19.42 24.38
N ARG A 649 46.61 18.55 23.53
CA ARG A 649 47.12 18.21 22.19
C ARG A 649 46.51 19.07 21.07
N GLN A 650 45.30 19.59 21.27
CA GLN A 650 44.69 20.65 20.45
C GLN A 650 45.28 22.01 20.79
#